data_AF-A0A915XZJ8-F1
#
_entry.id   AF-A0A915XZJ8-F1
#
_cell.length_a   1.000
_cell.length_b   1.000
_cell.length_c   1.000
_cell.angle_alpha   90.00
_cell.angle_beta   90.00
_cell.angle_gamma   90.00
#
_symmetry.space_group_name_H-M   'P 1'
#
loop_
_entity.id
_entity.type
_entity.pdbx_description
1 polymer ?
#
loop_
_entity_poly.entity_id
_entity_poly.type
_entity_poly.pdbx_seq_one_letter_code
_entity_poly.pdbx_strand_id
1 'polypeptide(L)'
;MSSDRVSPPSRRIHRSPRALAGLMALLLIMAACSDAGQQPTATPQPPAVATEAPTPEPTPVSVLAPAEPAATMAPAATPNAEAAAEAAPAQVTPQATEDASATVTGSAAMVTAGAFTEDNALCERFIGEKIPEGLIRYLRCGTFTVPELHAQPDGNTIKLPVVVIKSASPNPASDPLVMLQGGPGGSAIREFFNAIVRTGFSPGDDRDIILVDQRGSFLTQPSLTCPEYRETALKHIQSGLMGDAAEQERIAANAACRARLAGEGINLAAYNSLENAADIAALPRALGYADYNLYGKSYGALLAQHIVALYPQGVRSVILDGAIPRAGKFTLTRNANFQKALQKVAAACAADPLCAKDYPDIEQRFVALVSALNASPAPMTITTRSLTEVVTLNAPLTGEALLGVVYTMMYDSYGISRLPRLVDLVEKRDLDYLSRLRDRFELQVLNETTIGMFNSIFCSEEANFTEDEARQADADVLPELKVFRSAREILTTCKAWGVPLLGDEVHTAAKSDVPVLVLSGEFDPLTPPEFGVQAAAGFPNATQVLFKSQGHGLAPANACAAGLIANFLNAPAEPLDTKCAQGKPIEFSTTSVQLTEFTDPIVGVGGKRPIGWIELSPGVFGDDVSVAAIQFEHQAIPNPAALRRQLETGRFQRTDTRTIGEIAWQFFSGSSSDGRLLQDLAVGNDGRFIVQLVSGTPDQRETLYREVFLPAVESFFAVQAPAQTIVIETPQRDDEVTSPAMVSGYTSRTPFENNLVYRIYNSAGFIISEGPLTVKGSLGSPGTFAATLPFTVTQREAGRIEVLDVDAATGQLFATAAVSVTLAPVNLEGQPPVFTITIDAPAPNAAIASPAQMKGSISLTPFENNLVYRVFDASGAQVGIGPITVAGELGQPGAFDATITFTPTQSGRGRLLIEVPNAAGGPPFATSAVDVLLEAPAPAREVMTTTETMTATEAITPSAAATPTVVIDPAQFSLNPAGLARRVTKEARSSVPFNPDAPPPLNGWPAHLRFRFDSDRLADDAFAPRQRQLLVLPLEAYRVQFGGDALAEFDATIARLKAILETRPEAITETIPVLPSVGGDQVLRSQIGYLDFDGGACVRFITAYRFDVGAITDADTFYTCQGLSSDGKYYLSFVHPVSSTALPASARRVTRAEQARIESDYPAYLKRVEAALNRLTSRGFRPTLAQLDTVVKTLRLPRP
;
A
#
# COMPACT_ATOMS: atom_id res chain seq x y z
N MET A 1 47.05 -18.10 -20.37
CA MET A 1 48.39 -18.72 -20.60
C MET A 1 49.24 -18.44 -19.37
N SER A 2 50.18 -19.34 -19.02
CA SER A 2 51.27 -19.31 -18.01
C SER A 2 51.38 -18.12 -17.02
N SER A 3 51.54 -18.33 -15.70
CA SER A 3 52.72 -18.90 -15.01
C SER A 3 54.00 -18.08 -15.28
N ASP A 4 54.86 -17.67 -14.33
CA ASP A 4 55.48 -18.36 -13.18
C ASP A 4 56.13 -17.31 -12.23
N ARG A 5 56.30 -17.54 -10.90
CA ARG A 5 57.56 -17.90 -10.15
C ARG A 5 58.81 -17.03 -10.48
N VAL A 6 59.77 -16.68 -9.61
CA VAL A 6 60.18 -17.07 -8.23
C VAL A 6 61.31 -16.12 -7.71
N SER A 7 61.31 -15.80 -6.41
CA SER A 7 62.38 -15.74 -5.34
C SER A 7 63.90 -15.52 -5.68
N PRO A 8 64.88 -15.62 -4.73
CA PRO A 8 64.92 -15.63 -3.24
C PRO A 8 65.83 -14.47 -2.70
N PRO A 9 66.92 -14.56 -1.87
CA PRO A 9 67.33 -15.48 -0.78
C PRO A 9 68.01 -14.85 0.49
N SER A 10 67.55 -15.25 1.70
CA SER A 10 68.39 -15.70 2.85
C SER A 10 69.13 -14.67 3.77
N ARG A 11 69.50 -14.96 5.05
CA ARG A 11 69.62 -16.25 5.79
C ARG A 11 69.80 -16.10 7.34
N ARG A 12 69.49 -17.17 8.11
CA ARG A 12 69.99 -17.49 9.50
C ARG A 12 69.52 -16.53 10.64
N ILE A 13 69.69 -16.79 11.96
CA ILE A 13 70.29 -17.89 12.78
C ILE A 13 69.19 -18.57 13.67
N HIS A 14 69.50 -19.69 14.33
CA HIS A 14 68.67 -20.46 15.30
C HIS A 14 68.76 -20.00 16.77
N ARG A 15 67.71 -20.24 17.59
CA ARG A 15 67.63 -21.39 18.54
C ARG A 15 66.29 -21.45 19.30
N SER A 16 65.77 -22.67 19.43
CA SER A 16 64.70 -23.14 20.34
C SER A 16 65.36 -24.00 21.47
N PRO A 17 64.67 -24.65 22.46
CA PRO A 17 63.23 -24.97 22.52
C PRO A 17 62.52 -25.06 23.92
N ARG A 18 61.18 -25.27 23.84
CA ARG A 18 60.31 -26.13 24.70
C ARG A 18 59.95 -25.78 26.17
N ALA A 19 58.66 -25.48 26.33
CA ALA A 19 57.62 -26.24 27.09
C ALA A 19 57.54 -26.21 28.64
N LEU A 20 56.35 -25.81 29.14
CA LEU A 20 55.36 -26.54 29.98
C LEU A 20 54.10 -25.62 30.10
N ALA A 21 52.84 -26.05 29.94
CA ALA A 21 51.93 -26.70 30.91
C ALA A 21 51.79 -25.93 32.26
N GLY A 22 50.60 -25.70 32.85
CA GLY A 22 49.22 -26.03 32.45
C GLY A 22 48.18 -25.61 33.53
N LEU A 23 46.90 -25.77 33.21
CA LEU A 23 45.64 -25.72 33.99
C LEU A 23 45.56 -25.27 35.49
N MET A 24 44.49 -24.49 35.75
CA MET A 24 43.51 -24.56 36.88
C MET A 24 43.92 -24.36 38.36
N ALA A 25 43.45 -23.22 38.89
CA ALA A 25 42.44 -23.11 39.97
C ALA A 25 42.80 -23.24 41.48
N LEU A 26 41.93 -22.57 42.27
CA LEU A 26 41.64 -22.66 43.71
C LEU A 26 42.47 -21.85 44.76
N LEU A 27 41.74 -20.87 45.34
CA LEU A 27 41.50 -20.65 46.80
C LEU A 27 42.59 -20.11 47.76
N LEU A 28 42.11 -19.24 48.68
CA LEU A 28 42.65 -18.89 50.02
C LEU A 28 43.94 -18.00 50.09
N ILE A 29 44.23 -17.22 51.15
CA ILE A 29 43.44 -16.40 52.11
C ILE A 29 44.44 -15.52 52.93
N MET A 30 44.01 -14.38 53.53
CA MET A 30 44.75 -13.58 54.57
C MET A 30 46.11 -12.94 54.15
N ALA A 31 46.77 -11.99 54.86
CA ALA A 31 46.52 -11.02 55.96
C ALA A 31 47.81 -10.14 56.06
N ALA A 32 47.96 -8.96 56.70
CA ALA A 32 47.12 -7.87 57.27
C ALA A 32 48.04 -6.58 57.29
N CYS A 33 47.75 -5.39 57.85
CA CYS A 33 47.39 -4.99 59.22
C CYS A 33 47.05 -3.47 59.31
N SER A 34 46.08 -3.14 60.20
CA SER A 34 45.93 -1.98 61.13
C SER A 34 46.36 -0.54 60.73
N ASP A 35 45.68 0.55 61.12
CA ASP A 35 44.57 0.77 62.09
C ASP A 35 43.88 2.15 61.79
N ALA A 36 42.80 2.67 62.41
CA ALA A 36 41.80 2.30 63.47
C ALA A 36 40.60 3.31 63.34
N GLY A 37 39.45 3.23 64.03
CA GLY A 37 38.89 2.20 64.93
C GLY A 37 37.71 2.67 65.81
N GLN A 38 36.50 2.15 65.52
CA GLN A 38 35.41 1.76 66.48
C GLN A 38 34.52 2.85 67.15
N GLN A 39 33.17 2.78 67.36
CA GLN A 39 32.07 1.77 67.59
C GLN A 39 31.52 1.79 69.06
N PRO A 40 30.39 1.12 69.50
CA PRO A 40 29.28 0.38 68.82
C PRO A 40 27.82 0.42 69.45
N THR A 41 26.87 -0.38 68.88
CA THR A 41 25.61 -1.01 69.45
C THR A 41 24.32 -0.17 69.65
N ALA A 42 23.04 -0.67 69.58
CA ALA A 42 22.43 -2.03 69.46
C ALA A 42 21.03 -2.08 68.74
N THR A 43 20.46 -3.29 68.51
CA THR A 43 19.12 -3.69 67.94
C THR A 43 17.92 -3.60 68.94
N PRO A 44 16.58 -3.74 68.62
CA PRO A 44 15.89 -4.84 67.90
C PRO A 44 14.53 -4.53 67.14
N GLN A 45 13.51 -5.43 67.21
CA GLN A 45 12.37 -5.76 66.27
C GLN A 45 10.97 -5.05 66.50
N PRO A 46 9.87 -5.30 65.71
CA PRO A 46 8.61 -4.47 65.53
C PRO A 46 7.46 -4.75 66.56
N PRO A 47 6.19 -4.18 66.56
CA PRO A 47 5.27 -3.82 65.43
C PRO A 47 4.14 -2.71 65.62
N ALA A 48 3.21 -2.62 64.63
CA ALA A 48 1.73 -2.36 64.70
C ALA A 48 1.03 -0.98 64.39
N VAL A 49 0.25 -0.98 63.28
CA VAL A 49 -1.21 -0.65 63.09
C VAL A 49 -1.85 0.76 63.34
N ALA A 50 -2.56 1.26 62.28
CA ALA A 50 -3.69 2.25 62.19
C ALA A 50 -3.43 3.74 62.53
N THR A 51 -4.13 4.76 61.99
CA THR A 51 -5.48 4.91 61.34
C THR A 51 -5.52 5.93 60.16
N GLU A 52 -6.60 5.91 59.34
CA GLU A 52 -7.02 6.95 58.36
C GLU A 52 -7.50 8.25 59.07
N ALA A 53 -7.83 9.42 58.48
CA ALA A 53 -8.08 9.95 57.11
C ALA A 53 -7.97 11.52 57.15
N PRO A 54 -8.43 12.34 56.17
CA PRO A 54 -8.40 12.28 54.70
C PRO A 54 -7.63 13.50 54.07
N THR A 55 -7.41 13.50 52.75
CA THR A 55 -7.04 14.70 51.95
C THR A 55 -8.02 14.90 50.79
N PRO A 56 -8.23 16.16 50.31
CA PRO A 56 -9.45 16.53 49.59
C PRO A 56 -9.42 16.24 48.09
N GLU A 57 -10.61 16.11 47.49
CA GLU A 57 -10.83 16.00 46.05
C GLU A 57 -10.34 17.25 45.28
N PRO A 58 -9.79 17.10 44.06
CA PRO A 58 -9.54 18.22 43.17
C PRO A 58 -10.81 18.61 42.40
N THR A 59 -11.40 19.75 42.77
CA THR A 59 -12.43 20.42 41.94
C THR A 59 -11.88 20.90 40.59
N PRO A 60 -12.69 20.93 39.52
CA PRO A 60 -12.23 21.22 38.16
C PRO A 60 -11.88 22.70 37.96
N VAL A 61 -10.84 22.97 37.18
CA VAL A 61 -10.46 24.33 36.76
C VAL A 61 -11.31 24.74 35.55
N SER A 62 -12.02 25.86 35.68
CA SER A 62 -12.95 26.37 34.66
C SER A 62 -12.27 27.25 33.62
N VAL A 63 -12.84 27.19 32.42
CA VAL A 63 -12.69 28.07 31.26
C VAL A 63 -12.62 29.57 31.64
N LEU A 64 -11.76 30.32 30.95
CA LEU A 64 -11.80 31.78 30.85
C LEU A 64 -11.90 32.21 29.38
N ALA A 65 -12.87 33.08 29.11
CA ALA A 65 -13.19 33.64 27.79
C ALA A 65 -12.65 35.09 27.66
N PRO A 66 -12.65 35.71 26.45
CA PRO A 66 -11.75 36.81 26.13
C PRO A 66 -12.26 38.21 26.54
N ALA A 67 -11.37 39.19 26.48
CA ALA A 67 -11.66 40.62 26.66
C ALA A 67 -11.12 41.45 25.47
N GLU A 68 -11.90 42.45 25.07
CA GLU A 68 -11.67 43.31 23.89
C GLU A 68 -12.29 44.72 24.16
N PRO A 69 -12.09 45.76 23.32
CA PRO A 69 -10.88 46.59 23.27
C PRO A 69 -11.14 48.09 23.59
N ALA A 70 -10.07 48.91 23.59
CA ALA A 70 -10.17 50.38 23.57
C ALA A 70 -9.06 50.99 22.69
N ALA A 71 -9.32 52.15 22.07
CA ALA A 71 -8.60 52.62 20.89
C ALA A 71 -8.10 54.09 20.94
N THR A 72 -7.41 54.49 19.85
CA THR A 72 -7.10 55.86 19.37
C THR A 72 -5.94 56.65 20.01
N MET A 73 -4.89 56.97 19.22
CA MET A 73 -4.69 58.28 18.56
C MET A 73 -3.28 58.43 17.94
N ALA A 74 -3.20 59.25 16.89
CA ALA A 74 -1.98 59.75 16.22
C ALA A 74 -2.31 61.16 15.64
N PRO A 75 -1.43 61.87 14.91
CA PRO A 75 0.05 62.00 14.94
C PRO A 75 0.50 63.50 15.07
N ALA A 76 1.81 63.82 15.06
CA ALA A 76 2.36 65.05 14.41
C ALA A 76 3.91 65.21 14.42
N ALA A 77 4.45 65.46 13.22
CA ALA A 77 5.51 66.43 12.84
C ALA A 77 6.95 66.44 13.43
N THR A 78 7.91 66.42 12.49
CA THR A 78 9.35 66.77 12.60
C THR A 78 9.58 68.30 12.65
N PRO A 79 10.82 68.81 12.91
CA PRO A 79 11.69 69.17 11.77
C PRO A 79 13.24 69.20 11.98
N ASN A 80 13.96 69.08 10.85
CA ASN A 80 15.27 69.68 10.48
C ASN A 80 16.60 69.34 11.20
N ALA A 81 17.80 69.59 10.63
CA ALA A 81 18.36 69.51 9.24
C ALA A 81 19.84 70.02 9.24
N GLU A 82 20.65 69.62 8.24
CA GLU A 82 21.95 70.23 7.78
C GLU A 82 23.16 70.17 8.77
N ALA A 83 24.45 70.11 8.37
CA ALA A 83 25.21 70.18 7.09
C ALA A 83 26.46 69.23 7.20
N ALA A 84 27.04 68.55 6.20
CA ALA A 84 27.52 68.83 4.82
C ALA A 84 29.00 69.27 4.68
N ALA A 85 29.83 68.46 3.97
CA ALA A 85 31.09 68.77 3.25
C ALA A 85 31.64 67.45 2.61
N GLU A 86 31.57 67.23 1.29
CA GLU A 86 32.62 67.48 0.26
C GLU A 86 33.83 66.50 0.28
N ALA A 87 34.35 65.95 -0.83
CA ALA A 87 33.95 65.95 -2.25
C ALA A 87 34.55 64.74 -3.05
N ALA A 88 34.00 64.46 -4.25
CA ALA A 88 34.44 63.39 -5.20
C ALA A 88 35.39 63.97 -6.30
N PRO A 89 35.46 63.57 -7.61
CA PRO A 89 34.72 62.62 -8.49
C PRO A 89 35.63 61.42 -8.93
N ALA A 90 35.46 60.62 -9.99
CA ALA A 90 34.54 60.49 -11.15
C ALA A 90 34.42 58.98 -11.52
N GLN A 91 33.25 58.38 -11.75
CA GLN A 91 32.38 58.34 -12.94
C GLN A 91 32.95 57.71 -14.24
N VAL A 92 32.35 56.58 -14.65
CA VAL A 92 31.60 56.44 -15.92
C VAL A 92 30.35 55.57 -15.66
N THR A 93 29.18 56.02 -16.12
CA THR A 93 27.93 55.22 -16.17
C THR A 93 27.31 55.40 -17.55
N PRO A 94 26.65 54.38 -18.10
CA PRO A 94 25.21 54.53 -18.42
C PRO A 94 24.42 53.22 -18.20
N GLN A 95 23.11 53.20 -17.94
CA GLN A 95 22.15 54.25 -17.57
C GLN A 95 20.93 53.55 -16.97
N ALA A 96 20.35 54.06 -15.88
CA ALA A 96 19.18 53.46 -15.27
C ALA A 96 17.90 53.73 -16.09
N THR A 97 16.95 52.82 -16.01
CA THR A 97 15.52 53.19 -16.01
C THR A 97 15.03 52.95 -14.59
N GLU A 98 14.87 54.02 -13.83
CA GLU A 98 14.15 53.99 -12.56
C GLU A 98 12.65 54.03 -12.87
N ASP A 99 11.92 52.99 -12.49
CA ASP A 99 10.58 53.16 -11.94
C ASP A 99 10.16 51.94 -11.11
N ALA A 100 9.29 52.18 -10.12
CA ALA A 100 8.70 51.23 -9.16
C ALA A 100 9.37 51.06 -7.77
N SER A 101 9.37 52.15 -6.98
CA SER A 101 9.23 52.03 -5.51
C SER A 101 7.77 51.68 -5.15
N ALA A 102 7.37 50.43 -5.39
CA ALA A 102 6.03 49.96 -5.10
C ALA A 102 5.80 49.76 -3.60
N THR A 103 5.12 50.73 -2.97
CA THR A 103 4.59 50.56 -1.61
C THR A 103 3.44 49.54 -1.67
N VAL A 104 3.65 48.31 -1.19
CA VAL A 104 2.62 47.26 -1.19
C VAL A 104 1.55 47.60 -0.14
N THR A 105 0.61 48.44 -0.54
CA THR A 105 -0.70 48.58 0.10
C THR A 105 -1.65 47.59 -0.56
N GLY A 106 -2.52 46.97 0.26
CA GLY A 106 -3.24 45.75 -0.11
C GLY A 106 -4.09 45.88 -1.38
N SER A 107 -3.66 45.16 -2.42
CA SER A 107 -4.50 44.70 -3.51
C SER A 107 -4.03 43.30 -3.88
N ALA A 108 -4.94 42.35 -4.03
CA ALA A 108 -4.58 40.96 -4.34
C ALA A 108 -4.03 40.89 -5.77
N ALA A 109 -2.70 41.00 -5.90
CA ALA A 109 -2.01 40.73 -7.15
C ALA A 109 -2.36 39.29 -7.56
N MET A 110 -3.01 39.14 -8.72
CA MET A 110 -3.31 37.81 -9.27
C MET A 110 -1.98 37.10 -9.48
N VAL A 111 -1.71 36.06 -8.68
CA VAL A 111 -0.57 35.17 -8.90
C VAL A 111 -0.66 34.67 -10.33
N THR A 112 0.40 34.91 -11.11
CA THR A 112 0.43 34.60 -12.54
C THR A 112 0.08 33.12 -12.73
N ALA A 113 -0.90 32.84 -13.59
CA ALA A 113 -1.40 31.48 -13.73
C ALA A 113 -0.34 30.57 -14.37
N GLY A 114 0.32 29.76 -13.53
CA GLY A 114 1.14 28.65 -14.01
C GLY A 114 0.29 27.68 -14.83
N ALA A 115 0.91 27.01 -15.80
CA ALA A 115 0.23 26.11 -16.71
C ALA A 115 0.44 24.65 -16.30
N PHE A 116 -0.64 23.94 -15.98
CA PHE A 116 -0.60 22.49 -15.78
C PHE A 116 -0.79 21.76 -17.11
N THR A 117 0.18 20.92 -17.48
CA THR A 117 0.10 20.00 -18.63
C THR A 117 -0.02 18.58 -18.10
N GLU A 118 -1.18 17.95 -18.29
CA GLU A 118 -1.39 16.54 -17.92
C GLU A 118 -0.62 15.62 -18.87
N ASP A 119 0.09 14.64 -18.29
CA ASP A 119 0.75 13.54 -18.98
C ASP A 119 0.85 12.34 -18.02
N ASN A 120 -0.15 11.46 -18.10
CA ASN A 120 -0.25 10.29 -17.21
C ASN A 120 0.83 9.23 -17.50
N ALA A 121 1.55 9.30 -18.63
CA ALA A 121 2.71 8.45 -18.87
C ALA A 121 3.90 8.80 -17.95
N LEU A 122 3.88 9.98 -17.32
CA LEU A 122 4.87 10.37 -16.32
C LEU A 122 4.62 9.79 -14.93
N CYS A 123 3.46 9.17 -14.65
CA CYS A 123 3.15 8.66 -13.31
C CYS A 123 4.22 7.69 -12.78
N GLU A 124 4.54 6.62 -13.51
CA GLU A 124 5.54 5.62 -13.07
C GLU A 124 6.93 6.25 -12.91
N ARG A 125 7.27 7.21 -13.78
CA ARG A 125 8.55 7.94 -13.71
C ARG A 125 8.63 8.83 -12.47
N PHE A 126 7.55 9.50 -12.09
CA PHE A 126 7.53 10.39 -10.93
C PHE A 126 7.49 9.61 -9.61
N ILE A 127 6.74 8.50 -9.58
CA ILE A 127 6.63 7.62 -8.42
C ILE A 127 7.90 6.77 -8.25
N GLY A 128 8.63 6.48 -9.35
CA GLY A 128 9.91 5.78 -9.35
C GLY A 128 9.81 4.25 -9.41
N GLU A 129 8.61 3.72 -9.65
CA GLU A 129 8.31 2.29 -9.72
C GLU A 129 7.09 2.01 -10.61
N LYS A 130 6.92 0.74 -11.01
CA LYS A 130 5.78 0.30 -11.84
C LYS A 130 4.48 0.35 -11.02
N ILE A 131 3.43 0.93 -11.58
CA ILE A 131 2.14 1.13 -10.90
C ILE A 131 1.20 -0.03 -11.26
N PRO A 132 0.46 -0.62 -10.30
CA PRO A 132 -0.58 -1.60 -10.62
C PRO A 132 -1.66 -0.99 -11.53
N GLU A 133 -2.08 -1.71 -12.57
CA GLU A 133 -3.06 -1.22 -13.56
C GLU A 133 -4.39 -0.77 -12.94
N GLY A 134 -4.87 -1.46 -11.89
CA GLY A 134 -6.07 -1.06 -11.15
C GLY A 134 -5.93 0.28 -10.38
N LEU A 135 -4.70 0.73 -10.10
CA LEU A 135 -4.42 2.00 -9.42
C LEU A 135 -4.26 3.17 -10.41
N ILE A 136 -3.75 2.92 -11.63
CA ILE A 136 -3.41 3.99 -12.58
C ILE A 136 -4.60 4.89 -12.94
N ARG A 137 -5.82 4.33 -12.96
CA ARG A 137 -7.07 5.08 -13.20
C ARG A 137 -7.41 6.12 -12.13
N TYR A 138 -6.83 6.03 -10.94
CA TYR A 138 -6.98 7.00 -9.86
C TYR A 138 -5.86 8.03 -9.86
N LEU A 139 -4.96 8.05 -10.84
CA LEU A 139 -3.83 8.98 -10.90
C LEU A 139 -3.99 9.93 -12.08
N ARG A 140 -3.87 11.24 -11.80
CA ARG A 140 -3.61 12.26 -12.82
C ARG A 140 -2.24 12.84 -12.57
N CYS A 141 -1.31 12.62 -13.49
CA CYS A 141 0.07 13.09 -13.38
C CYS A 141 0.36 14.13 -14.45
N GLY A 142 1.29 15.04 -14.17
CA GLY A 142 1.65 16.06 -15.16
C GLY A 142 2.70 17.03 -14.66
N THR A 143 2.97 18.03 -15.48
CA THR A 143 3.95 19.07 -15.20
C THR A 143 3.25 20.42 -15.03
N PHE A 144 3.41 21.04 -13.87
CA PHE A 144 3.01 22.41 -13.61
C PHE A 144 4.19 23.35 -13.90
N THR A 145 4.02 24.25 -14.87
CA THR A 145 5.07 25.19 -15.29
C THR A 145 4.79 26.57 -14.70
N VAL A 146 5.77 27.10 -13.97
CA VAL A 146 5.73 28.39 -13.26
C VAL A 146 6.90 29.27 -13.68
N PRO A 147 6.84 30.61 -13.55
CA PRO A 147 8.02 31.45 -13.74
C PRO A 147 9.08 31.17 -12.65
N GLU A 148 10.35 31.33 -12.99
CA GLU A 148 11.45 31.24 -12.03
C GLU A 148 11.32 32.34 -10.97
N LEU A 149 10.95 33.56 -11.37
CA LEU A 149 10.56 34.64 -10.45
C LEU A 149 9.14 35.10 -10.78
N HIS A 150 8.22 35.06 -9.83
CA HIS A 150 6.83 35.50 -10.02
C HIS A 150 6.72 37.00 -10.36
N ALA A 151 7.70 37.81 -9.95
CA ALA A 151 7.84 39.20 -10.36
C ALA A 151 8.32 39.40 -11.82
N GLN A 152 8.72 38.34 -12.51
CA GLN A 152 9.18 38.33 -13.91
C GLN A 152 8.47 37.21 -14.71
N PRO A 153 7.15 37.32 -14.94
CA PRO A 153 6.33 36.22 -15.47
C PRO A 153 6.73 35.74 -16.86
N ASP A 154 7.31 36.60 -17.69
CA ASP A 154 7.80 36.29 -19.04
C ASP A 154 9.27 35.81 -19.07
N GLY A 155 9.86 35.52 -17.90
CA GLY A 155 11.26 35.11 -17.74
C GLY A 155 11.52 33.62 -17.92
N ASN A 156 12.58 33.12 -17.29
CA ASN A 156 12.84 31.69 -17.17
C ASN A 156 11.66 30.98 -16.49
N THR A 157 11.51 29.68 -16.73
CA THR A 157 10.44 28.86 -16.11
C THR A 157 11.00 27.64 -15.39
N ILE A 158 10.29 27.23 -14.34
CA ILE A 158 10.52 26.00 -13.58
C ILE A 158 9.36 25.04 -13.87
N LYS A 159 9.67 23.76 -14.01
CA LYS A 159 8.70 22.67 -14.18
C LYS A 159 8.62 21.84 -12.91
N LEU A 160 7.46 21.86 -12.27
CA LEU A 160 7.14 21.11 -11.07
C LEU A 160 6.34 19.84 -11.45
N PRO A 161 6.79 18.64 -11.11
CA PRO A 161 6.03 17.43 -11.33
C PRO A 161 4.94 17.31 -10.26
N VAL A 162 3.75 16.88 -10.70
CA VAL A 162 2.56 16.76 -9.87
C VAL A 162 1.93 15.39 -10.08
N VAL A 163 1.50 14.76 -8.99
CA VAL A 163 0.66 13.56 -8.98
C VAL A 163 -0.58 13.87 -8.15
N VAL A 164 -1.75 13.83 -8.78
CA VAL A 164 -3.05 13.91 -8.11
C VAL A 164 -3.59 12.49 -7.95
N ILE A 165 -3.69 12.03 -6.70
CA ILE A 165 -4.40 10.80 -6.34
C ILE A 165 -5.87 11.17 -6.19
N LYS A 166 -6.71 10.66 -7.09
CA LYS A 166 -8.15 10.86 -7.09
C LYS A 166 -8.81 10.04 -6.00
N SER A 167 -9.76 10.63 -5.29
CA SER A 167 -10.58 9.88 -4.32
C SER A 167 -11.34 8.74 -5.01
N ALA A 168 -11.41 7.60 -4.34
CA ALA A 168 -12.26 6.48 -4.73
C ALA A 168 -13.70 6.57 -4.16
N SER A 169 -14.04 7.69 -3.51
CA SER A 169 -15.41 8.00 -3.09
C SER A 169 -16.32 8.20 -4.31
N PRO A 170 -17.57 7.69 -4.30
CA PRO A 170 -18.55 8.01 -5.33
C PRO A 170 -18.97 9.49 -5.31
N ASN A 171 -18.84 10.14 -4.15
CA ASN A 171 -19.09 11.56 -3.94
C ASN A 171 -17.79 12.18 -3.38
N PRO A 172 -16.81 12.53 -4.23
CA PRO A 172 -15.58 13.15 -3.75
C PRO A 172 -15.86 14.59 -3.27
N ALA A 173 -15.26 14.96 -2.15
CA ALA A 173 -15.20 16.33 -1.68
C ALA A 173 -14.46 17.22 -2.69
N SER A 174 -14.94 18.45 -2.88
CA SER A 174 -14.42 19.37 -3.89
C SER A 174 -13.09 20.03 -3.52
N ASP A 175 -12.65 19.90 -2.27
CA ASP A 175 -11.45 20.51 -1.70
C ASP A 175 -10.32 19.48 -1.50
N PRO A 176 -9.28 19.46 -2.36
CA PRO A 176 -8.19 18.50 -2.25
C PRO A 176 -7.30 18.78 -1.04
N LEU A 177 -6.45 17.83 -0.70
CA LEU A 177 -5.35 17.99 0.26
C LEU A 177 -4.01 18.13 -0.50
N VAL A 178 -3.34 19.28 -0.40
CA VAL A 178 -2.00 19.47 -0.95
C VAL A 178 -0.96 19.06 0.10
N MET A 179 -0.10 18.10 -0.22
CA MET A 179 0.91 17.56 0.68
C MET A 179 2.25 18.25 0.48
N LEU A 180 2.71 19.00 1.49
CA LEU A 180 3.96 19.75 1.48
C LEU A 180 5.02 19.03 2.32
N GLN A 181 6.11 18.66 1.66
CA GLN A 181 7.18 17.86 2.22
C GLN A 181 8.25 18.75 2.90
N GLY A 182 9.04 18.12 3.78
CA GLY A 182 10.04 18.76 4.64
C GLY A 182 11.44 18.89 4.02
N GLY A 183 12.47 18.83 4.87
CA GLY A 183 13.88 18.94 4.46
C GLY A 183 14.49 20.30 4.81
N PRO A 184 14.35 21.36 3.98
CA PRO A 184 13.74 21.40 2.65
C PRO A 184 14.44 20.53 1.60
N GLY A 185 13.74 20.23 0.51
CA GLY A 185 14.32 19.62 -0.70
C GLY A 185 14.14 18.10 -0.83
N GLY A 186 13.26 17.46 -0.06
CA GLY A 186 12.84 16.10 -0.37
C GLY A 186 11.74 16.06 -1.43
N SER A 187 11.26 14.86 -1.75
CA SER A 187 10.19 14.66 -2.75
C SER A 187 8.88 14.31 -2.06
N ALA A 188 7.86 15.17 -2.22
CA ALA A 188 6.52 14.90 -1.71
C ALA A 188 5.89 13.69 -2.41
N ILE A 189 6.20 13.51 -3.70
CA ILE A 189 5.72 12.37 -4.49
C ILE A 189 6.31 11.07 -3.93
N ARG A 190 7.63 10.96 -3.80
CA ARG A 190 8.29 9.73 -3.33
C ARG A 190 7.97 9.39 -1.88
N GLU A 191 7.85 10.39 -0.99
CA GLU A 191 7.53 10.15 0.42
C GLU A 191 6.04 9.77 0.61
N PHE A 192 5.12 10.63 0.19
CA PHE A 192 3.71 10.46 0.55
C PHE A 192 2.97 9.45 -0.33
N PHE A 193 3.36 9.23 -1.59
CA PHE A 193 2.73 8.19 -2.42
C PHE A 193 2.91 6.81 -1.77
N ASN A 194 4.12 6.51 -1.27
CA ASN A 194 4.40 5.26 -0.58
C ASN A 194 3.60 5.12 0.71
N ALA A 195 3.47 6.18 1.52
CA ALA A 195 2.63 6.15 2.72
C ALA A 195 1.14 5.89 2.39
N ILE A 196 0.58 6.62 1.43
CA ILE A 196 -0.84 6.52 1.07
C ILE A 196 -1.14 5.14 0.48
N VAL A 197 -0.38 4.73 -0.54
CA VAL A 197 -0.69 3.55 -1.35
C VAL A 197 -0.23 2.24 -0.70
N ARG A 198 0.90 2.23 0.01
CA ARG A 198 1.50 0.99 0.54
C ARG A 198 1.24 0.75 2.02
N THR A 199 1.14 1.82 2.84
CA THR A 199 0.89 1.68 4.29
C THR A 199 -0.53 2.04 4.69
N GLY A 200 -1.39 2.43 3.74
CA GLY A 200 -2.81 2.71 3.97
C GLY A 200 -3.06 4.03 4.73
N PHE A 201 -2.11 4.97 4.70
CA PHE A 201 -2.31 6.29 5.28
C PHE A 201 -3.32 7.08 4.45
N SER A 202 -4.58 7.10 4.89
CA SER A 202 -5.63 7.91 4.29
C SER A 202 -5.96 9.11 5.19
N PRO A 203 -5.42 10.31 4.91
CA PRO A 203 -5.79 11.53 5.61
C PRO A 203 -7.19 12.05 5.22
N GLY A 204 -7.87 11.42 4.25
CA GLY A 204 -9.21 11.80 3.82
C GLY A 204 -9.67 10.94 2.65
N ASP A 205 -10.38 9.84 2.92
CA ASP A 205 -10.87 8.90 1.90
C ASP A 205 -11.77 9.57 0.84
N ASP A 206 -12.39 10.70 1.20
CA ASP A 206 -13.37 11.43 0.42
C ASP A 206 -12.78 12.48 -0.53
N ARG A 207 -11.49 12.82 -0.45
CA ARG A 207 -10.90 13.94 -1.21
C ARG A 207 -9.72 13.54 -2.07
N ASP A 208 -9.46 14.34 -3.11
CA ASP A 208 -8.25 14.18 -3.91
C ASP A 208 -7.01 14.62 -3.13
N ILE A 209 -5.88 13.94 -3.32
CA ILE A 209 -4.60 14.28 -2.70
C ILE A 209 -3.63 14.75 -3.78
N ILE A 210 -3.09 15.95 -3.63
CA ILE A 210 -2.13 16.56 -4.56
C ILE A 210 -0.72 16.42 -3.96
N LEU A 211 0.12 15.63 -4.62
CA LEU A 211 1.54 15.51 -4.34
C LEU A 211 2.31 16.34 -5.37
N VAL A 212 3.21 17.20 -4.92
CA VAL A 212 4.02 18.07 -5.79
C VAL A 212 5.44 18.19 -5.24
N ASP A 213 6.45 17.94 -6.09
CA ASP A 213 7.82 18.27 -5.73
C ASP A 213 8.01 19.79 -5.88
N GLN A 214 8.37 20.43 -4.77
CA GLN A 214 8.57 21.87 -4.64
C GLN A 214 9.75 22.36 -5.49
N ARG A 215 9.76 23.64 -5.90
CA ARG A 215 10.80 24.21 -6.79
C ARG A 215 12.23 23.84 -6.39
N GLY A 216 12.93 23.12 -7.27
CA GLY A 216 14.31 22.66 -7.07
C GLY A 216 14.46 21.29 -6.43
N SER A 217 13.38 20.66 -5.97
CA SER A 217 13.37 19.29 -5.43
C SER A 217 13.47 18.24 -6.54
N PHE A 218 14.18 17.15 -6.28
CA PHE A 218 14.27 15.91 -7.06
C PHE A 218 13.94 15.99 -8.55
N LEU A 219 12.66 15.84 -8.89
CA LEU A 219 12.16 15.64 -10.24
C LEU A 219 11.85 16.95 -10.99
N THR A 220 11.98 18.12 -10.34
CA THR A 220 11.79 19.43 -10.99
C THR A 220 12.82 19.66 -12.09
N GLN A 221 12.48 20.54 -13.04
CA GLN A 221 13.43 21.04 -14.03
C GLN A 221 13.50 22.57 -13.95
N PRO A 222 14.65 23.16 -13.56
CA PRO A 222 15.88 22.48 -13.11
C PRO A 222 15.71 21.80 -11.75
N SER A 223 16.66 20.90 -11.41
CA SER A 223 16.73 20.20 -10.13
C SER A 223 18.00 20.63 -9.39
N LEU A 224 17.89 21.03 -8.12
CA LEU A 224 18.99 21.55 -7.33
C LEU A 224 19.73 20.44 -6.55
N THR A 225 19.85 19.25 -7.15
CA THR A 225 20.77 18.21 -6.67
C THR A 225 22.22 18.69 -6.70
N CYS A 226 23.01 18.24 -5.71
CA CYS A 226 24.45 18.46 -5.63
C CYS A 226 25.19 17.11 -5.61
N PRO A 227 25.45 16.48 -6.78
CA PRO A 227 26.30 15.29 -6.86
C PRO A 227 27.65 15.47 -6.16
N GLU A 228 28.23 16.67 -6.22
CA GLU A 228 29.51 17.03 -5.59
C GLU A 228 29.47 16.86 -4.07
N TYR A 229 28.37 17.28 -3.44
CA TYR A 229 28.14 17.11 -2.01
C TYR A 229 27.88 15.63 -1.67
N ARG A 230 27.10 14.93 -2.50
CA ARG A 230 26.81 13.50 -2.31
C ARG A 230 28.06 12.62 -2.38
N GLU A 231 28.94 12.88 -3.35
CA GLU A 231 30.23 12.20 -3.49
C GLU A 231 31.15 12.48 -2.30
N THR A 232 31.20 13.72 -1.83
CA THR A 232 31.94 14.12 -0.63
C THR A 232 31.40 13.42 0.62
N ALA A 233 30.07 13.37 0.81
CA ALA A 233 29.45 12.67 1.93
C ALA A 233 29.72 11.16 1.90
N LEU A 234 29.63 10.51 0.73
CA LEU A 234 29.97 9.09 0.57
C LEU A 234 31.46 8.82 0.89
N LYS A 235 32.36 9.72 0.47
CA LYS A 235 33.79 9.67 0.84
C LYS A 235 33.98 9.83 2.36
N HIS A 236 33.23 10.71 3.02
CA HIS A 236 33.30 10.89 4.48
C HIS A 236 32.86 9.63 5.22
N ILE A 237 31.73 9.04 4.83
CA ILE A 237 31.26 7.74 5.35
C ILE A 237 32.33 6.65 5.15
N GLN A 238 32.92 6.55 3.96
CA GLN A 238 33.91 5.52 3.64
C GLN A 238 35.22 5.65 4.42
N SER A 239 35.63 6.87 4.72
CA SER A 239 36.89 7.17 5.42
C SER A 239 36.73 7.35 6.93
N GLY A 240 35.51 7.57 7.42
CA GLY A 240 35.26 8.03 8.79
C GLY A 240 35.76 9.45 9.03
N LEU A 241 35.78 10.32 8.00
CA LEU A 241 36.20 11.72 8.15
C LEU A 241 35.09 12.54 8.83
N MET A 242 35.49 13.36 9.81
CA MET A 242 34.61 14.07 10.74
C MET A 242 35.26 15.38 11.23
N GLY A 243 34.51 16.20 11.98
CA GLY A 243 34.97 17.49 12.50
C GLY A 243 35.39 18.51 11.43
N ASP A 244 36.27 19.45 11.79
CA ASP A 244 36.70 20.59 10.96
C ASP A 244 37.16 20.19 9.54
N ALA A 245 37.83 19.05 9.38
CA ALA A 245 38.30 18.58 8.08
C ALA A 245 37.12 18.18 7.17
N ALA A 246 36.09 17.54 7.72
CA ALA A 246 34.86 17.24 7.00
C ALA A 246 34.05 18.52 6.73
N GLU A 247 33.99 19.47 7.67
CA GLU A 247 33.37 20.79 7.48
C GLU A 247 33.96 21.52 6.26
N GLN A 248 35.30 21.60 6.16
CA GLN A 248 35.95 22.28 5.03
C GLN A 248 35.69 21.59 3.68
N GLU A 249 35.70 20.25 3.63
CA GLU A 249 35.34 19.52 2.42
C GLU A 249 33.86 19.70 2.04
N ARG A 250 32.94 19.75 3.00
CA ARG A 250 31.52 20.04 2.77
C ARG A 250 31.31 21.47 2.24
N ILE A 251 32.00 22.47 2.78
CA ILE A 251 31.94 23.85 2.29
C ILE A 251 32.46 23.94 0.85
N ALA A 252 33.59 23.28 0.55
CA ALA A 252 34.14 23.23 -0.81
C ALA A 252 33.20 22.54 -1.81
N ALA A 253 32.55 21.43 -1.41
CA ALA A 253 31.58 20.72 -2.25
C ALA A 253 30.31 21.56 -2.51
N ASN A 254 29.83 22.32 -1.52
CA ASN A 254 28.74 23.27 -1.71
C ASN A 254 29.13 24.42 -2.67
N ALA A 255 30.34 24.96 -2.54
CA ALA A 255 30.85 25.98 -3.46
C ALA A 255 30.97 25.45 -4.90
N ALA A 256 31.39 24.20 -5.09
CA ALA A 256 31.43 23.53 -6.39
C ALA A 256 30.01 23.35 -6.99
N CYS A 257 29.05 22.85 -6.20
CA CYS A 257 27.66 22.74 -6.63
C CYS A 257 27.06 24.09 -7.03
N ARG A 258 27.29 25.15 -6.23
CA ARG A 258 26.89 26.53 -6.54
C ARG A 258 27.54 27.07 -7.81
N ALA A 259 28.80 26.74 -8.07
CA ALA A 259 29.49 27.14 -9.30
C ALA A 259 28.88 26.45 -10.52
N ARG A 260 28.55 25.15 -10.43
CA ARG A 260 27.87 24.41 -11.50
C ARG A 260 26.46 24.94 -11.75
N LEU A 261 25.59 25.00 -10.74
CA LEU A 261 24.19 25.43 -10.90
C LEU A 261 24.09 26.85 -11.47
N ALA A 262 24.94 27.79 -11.03
CA ALA A 262 24.99 29.12 -11.61
C ALA A 262 25.56 29.12 -13.05
N GLY A 263 26.49 28.22 -13.37
CA GLY A 263 27.00 28.01 -14.72
C GLY A 263 25.98 27.38 -15.68
N GLU A 264 25.01 26.64 -15.16
CA GLU A 264 23.81 26.16 -15.86
C GLU A 264 22.77 27.28 -16.09
N GLY A 265 23.00 28.49 -15.56
CA GLY A 265 22.12 29.66 -15.71
C GLY A 265 20.98 29.74 -14.68
N ILE A 266 20.99 28.88 -13.66
CA ILE A 266 19.92 28.80 -12.65
C ILE A 266 20.03 29.97 -11.66
N ASN A 267 18.93 30.70 -11.44
CA ASN A 267 18.90 31.76 -10.45
C ASN A 267 18.65 31.19 -9.05
N LEU A 268 19.72 30.87 -8.31
CA LEU A 268 19.61 30.29 -6.95
C LEU A 268 18.77 31.13 -5.97
N ALA A 269 18.64 32.44 -6.17
CA ALA A 269 17.81 33.30 -5.33
C ALA A 269 16.29 33.04 -5.48
N ALA A 270 15.86 32.42 -6.59
CA ALA A 270 14.47 32.06 -6.85
C ALA A 270 13.98 30.84 -6.04
N TYR A 271 14.89 30.09 -5.41
CA TYR A 271 14.58 28.85 -4.71
C TYR A 271 14.43 29.13 -3.21
N ASN A 272 13.39 29.90 -2.89
CA ASN A 272 13.06 30.37 -1.54
C ASN A 272 11.56 30.13 -1.22
N SER A 273 11.16 30.28 0.04
CA SER A 273 9.80 29.97 0.52
C SER A 273 8.72 30.94 0.02
N LEU A 274 9.04 32.18 -0.34
CA LEU A 274 8.05 33.13 -0.88
C LEU A 274 7.61 32.73 -2.29
N GLU A 275 8.59 32.48 -3.17
CA GLU A 275 8.34 32.03 -4.54
C GLU A 275 7.73 30.62 -4.58
N ASN A 276 8.15 29.73 -3.67
CA ASN A 276 7.55 28.40 -3.49
C ASN A 276 6.08 28.51 -2.99
N ALA A 277 5.77 29.43 -2.07
CA ALA A 277 4.40 29.66 -1.62
C ALA A 277 3.49 30.15 -2.76
N ALA A 278 4.02 30.98 -3.67
CA ALA A 278 3.29 31.43 -4.86
C ALA A 278 2.97 30.27 -5.83
N ASP A 279 3.91 29.33 -6.04
CA ASP A 279 3.67 28.13 -6.86
C ASP A 279 2.54 27.28 -6.28
N ILE A 280 2.63 26.94 -4.99
CA ILE A 280 1.64 26.10 -4.31
C ILE A 280 0.28 26.80 -4.27
N ALA A 281 0.25 28.13 -4.06
CA ALA A 281 -0.99 28.89 -4.10
C ALA A 281 -1.60 28.99 -5.51
N ALA A 282 -0.85 28.78 -6.59
CA ALA A 282 -1.34 28.75 -7.96
C ALA A 282 -1.82 27.37 -8.42
N LEU A 283 -1.18 26.29 -7.93
CA LEU A 283 -1.40 24.92 -8.41
C LEU A 283 -2.85 24.42 -8.31
N PRO A 284 -3.59 24.53 -7.17
CA PRO A 284 -4.98 24.06 -7.08
C PRO A 284 -5.90 24.68 -8.12
N ARG A 285 -5.77 26.00 -8.36
CA ARG A 285 -6.55 26.71 -9.38
C ARG A 285 -6.22 26.24 -10.79
N ALA A 286 -4.95 25.97 -11.09
CA ALA A 286 -4.53 25.41 -12.38
C ALA A 286 -5.02 23.97 -12.61
N LEU A 287 -5.28 23.22 -11.53
CA LEU A 287 -5.90 21.89 -11.57
C LEU A 287 -7.43 21.90 -11.58
N GLY A 288 -8.06 23.07 -11.40
CA GLY A 288 -9.52 23.26 -11.42
C GLY A 288 -10.21 23.31 -10.05
N TYR A 289 -9.47 23.33 -8.94
CA TYR A 289 -10.03 23.42 -7.58
C TYR A 289 -10.16 24.88 -7.14
N ALA A 290 -11.30 25.23 -6.56
CA ALA A 290 -11.58 26.57 -6.01
C ALA A 290 -10.99 26.74 -4.61
N ASP A 291 -11.32 25.79 -3.73
CA ASP A 291 -10.82 25.68 -2.36
C ASP A 291 -9.92 24.46 -2.22
N TYR A 292 -9.00 24.46 -1.26
CA TYR A 292 -8.04 23.40 -0.99
C TYR A 292 -7.56 23.44 0.47
N ASN A 293 -7.01 22.32 0.94
CA ASN A 293 -6.40 22.17 2.26
C ASN A 293 -4.89 21.96 2.12
N LEU A 294 -4.15 22.30 3.17
CA LEU A 294 -2.70 22.11 3.22
C LEU A 294 -2.32 21.14 4.34
N TYR A 295 -1.53 20.12 4.02
CA TYR A 295 -0.79 19.36 5.02
C TYR A 295 0.70 19.68 4.86
N GLY A 296 1.33 20.19 5.92
CA GLY A 296 2.75 20.51 5.94
C GLY A 296 3.50 19.68 6.98
N LYS A 297 4.52 18.94 6.56
CA LYS A 297 5.46 18.25 7.45
C LYS A 297 6.77 19.03 7.55
N SER A 298 7.25 19.32 8.77
CA SER A 298 8.56 19.96 8.99
C SER A 298 8.68 21.31 8.27
N TYR A 299 9.66 21.50 7.37
CA TYR A 299 9.72 22.67 6.47
C TYR A 299 8.39 22.91 5.71
N GLY A 300 7.66 21.86 5.31
CA GLY A 300 6.34 22.00 4.69
C GLY A 300 5.32 22.70 5.58
N ALA A 301 5.45 22.62 6.91
CA ALA A 301 4.64 23.36 7.87
C ALA A 301 5.01 24.85 7.92
N LEU A 302 6.28 25.20 7.72
CA LEU A 302 6.72 26.59 7.55
C LEU A 302 6.17 27.15 6.23
N LEU A 303 6.30 26.40 5.13
CA LEU A 303 5.76 26.77 3.83
C LEU A 303 4.23 26.98 3.87
N ALA A 304 3.50 26.11 4.58
CA ALA A 304 2.07 26.30 4.81
C ALA A 304 1.74 27.62 5.53
N GLN A 305 2.53 28.01 6.55
CA GLN A 305 2.37 29.32 7.21
C GLN A 305 2.65 30.49 6.25
N HIS A 306 3.63 30.38 5.34
CA HIS A 306 3.86 31.40 4.31
C HIS A 306 2.67 31.50 3.33
N ILE A 307 2.13 30.38 2.87
CA ILE A 307 0.97 30.36 1.98
C ILE A 307 -0.24 31.03 2.65
N VAL A 308 -0.55 30.69 3.90
CA VAL A 308 -1.68 31.32 4.61
C VAL A 308 -1.47 32.82 4.84
N ALA A 309 -0.23 33.26 5.09
CA ALA A 309 0.06 34.67 5.34
C ALA A 309 0.07 35.55 4.08
N LEU A 310 0.30 34.97 2.89
CA LEU A 310 0.52 35.71 1.64
C LEU A 310 -0.59 35.46 0.61
N TYR A 311 -1.12 34.24 0.58
CA TYR A 311 -2.07 33.74 -0.41
C TYR A 311 -3.22 32.94 0.26
N PRO A 312 -3.95 33.51 1.23
CA PRO A 312 -5.02 32.79 1.95
C PRO A 312 -6.22 32.41 1.05
N GLN A 313 -6.35 32.97 -0.15
CA GLN A 313 -7.52 32.71 -1.01
C GLN A 313 -7.61 31.24 -1.45
N GLY A 314 -8.75 30.61 -1.14
CA GLY A 314 -9.02 29.19 -1.35
C GLY A 314 -8.42 28.26 -0.29
N VAL A 315 -7.66 28.74 0.70
CA VAL A 315 -7.17 27.86 1.78
C VAL A 315 -8.30 27.64 2.79
N ARG A 316 -8.85 26.42 2.81
CA ARG A 316 -9.96 26.03 3.71
C ARG A 316 -9.49 25.61 5.10
N SER A 317 -8.41 24.83 5.19
CA SER A 317 -7.82 24.40 6.45
C SER A 317 -6.35 23.99 6.30
N VAL A 318 -5.61 23.97 7.42
CA VAL A 318 -4.16 23.69 7.43
C VAL A 318 -3.78 22.71 8.54
N ILE A 319 -2.92 21.75 8.22
CA ILE A 319 -2.31 20.82 9.17
C ILE A 319 -0.79 21.08 9.21
N LEU A 320 -0.25 21.30 10.42
CA LEU A 320 1.17 21.53 10.68
C LEU A 320 1.73 20.38 11.53
N ASP A 321 2.41 19.42 10.90
CA ASP A 321 3.02 18.25 11.57
C ASP A 321 4.52 18.44 11.76
N GLY A 322 4.97 18.55 13.03
CA GLY A 322 6.35 18.94 13.36
C GLY A 322 6.63 20.38 12.92
N ALA A 323 5.87 21.35 13.47
CA ALA A 323 5.90 22.73 13.02
C ALA A 323 7.23 23.44 13.31
N ILE A 324 7.78 24.12 12.31
CA ILE A 324 8.78 25.19 12.51
C ILE A 324 8.00 26.52 12.58
N PRO A 325 8.16 27.34 13.62
CA PRO A 325 7.43 28.60 13.72
C PRO A 325 8.03 29.58 12.72
N ARG A 326 7.18 30.32 12.01
CA ARG A 326 7.64 31.37 11.09
C ARG A 326 8.45 32.46 11.80
N ALA A 327 8.17 32.74 13.06
CA ALA A 327 8.95 33.67 13.87
C ALA A 327 10.12 32.98 14.59
N GLY A 328 11.34 33.51 14.38
CA GLY A 328 12.57 33.04 15.01
C GLY A 328 13.70 32.79 14.00
N LYS A 329 14.78 32.17 14.49
CA LYS A 329 15.91 31.69 13.69
C LYS A 329 16.13 30.20 14.00
N PHE A 330 15.45 29.31 13.28
CA PHE A 330 15.50 27.87 13.50
C PHE A 330 16.94 27.34 13.56
N THR A 331 17.81 27.79 12.65
CA THR A 331 19.21 27.37 12.53
C THR A 331 20.00 27.48 13.84
N LEU A 332 19.76 28.52 14.64
CA LEU A 332 20.47 28.74 15.91
C LEU A 332 20.03 27.79 17.05
N THR A 333 18.98 26.99 16.84
CA THR A 333 18.39 26.17 17.92
C THR A 333 18.51 24.66 17.70
N ARG A 334 18.87 24.21 16.49
CA ARG A 334 18.77 22.80 16.06
C ARG A 334 19.51 21.83 16.98
N ASN A 335 20.80 22.09 17.23
CA ASN A 335 21.62 21.24 18.10
C ASN A 335 21.13 21.26 19.57
N ALA A 336 20.67 22.42 20.06
CA ALA A 336 20.11 22.56 21.41
C ALA A 336 18.77 21.83 21.57
N ASN A 337 17.92 21.80 20.53
CA ASN A 337 16.67 21.04 20.52
C ASN A 337 16.93 19.53 20.55
N PHE A 338 17.90 19.05 19.76
CA PHE A 338 18.31 17.65 19.79
C PHE A 338 18.86 17.22 21.16
N GLN A 339 19.75 18.02 21.77
CA GLN A 339 20.26 17.76 23.12
C GLN A 339 19.13 17.70 24.16
N LYS A 340 18.17 18.64 24.12
CA LYS A 340 17.00 18.63 25.01
C LYS A 340 16.11 17.40 24.79
N ALA A 341 15.94 16.96 23.55
CA ALA A 341 15.16 15.77 23.24
C ALA A 341 15.85 14.50 23.78
N LEU A 342 17.17 14.37 23.64
CA LEU A 342 17.94 13.29 24.27
C LEU A 342 17.83 13.30 25.79
N GLN A 343 17.89 14.49 26.41
CA GLN A 343 17.69 14.66 27.85
C GLN A 343 16.29 14.23 28.30
N LYS A 344 15.24 14.51 27.51
CA LYS A 344 13.89 13.97 27.76
C LYS A 344 13.89 12.44 27.71
N VAL A 345 14.55 11.81 26.72
CA VAL A 345 14.66 10.34 26.62
C VAL A 345 15.40 9.75 27.82
N ALA A 346 16.53 10.33 28.22
CA ALA A 346 17.30 9.90 29.38
C ALA A 346 16.51 10.03 30.69
N ALA A 347 15.79 11.14 30.87
CA ALA A 347 14.90 11.35 32.03
C ALA A 347 13.73 10.36 32.04
N ALA A 348 13.14 10.04 30.89
CA ALA A 348 12.10 9.01 30.78
C ALA A 348 12.64 7.60 31.12
N CYS A 349 13.85 7.26 30.67
CA CYS A 349 14.51 6.01 31.05
C CYS A 349 14.85 5.96 32.55
N ALA A 350 15.31 7.07 33.14
CA ALA A 350 15.57 7.16 34.58
C ALA A 350 14.30 7.05 35.44
N ALA A 351 13.13 7.41 34.89
CA ALA A 351 11.82 7.28 35.54
C ALA A 351 11.20 5.86 35.39
N ASP A 352 11.59 5.10 34.37
CA ASP A 352 11.22 3.68 34.20
C ASP A 352 12.15 2.81 35.06
N PRO A 353 11.62 2.08 36.08
CA PRO A 353 12.45 1.25 36.97
C PRO A 353 13.25 0.15 36.28
N LEU A 354 12.83 -0.30 35.08
CA LEU A 354 13.52 -1.33 34.31
C LEU A 354 14.62 -0.72 33.46
N CYS A 355 14.31 0.39 32.80
CA CYS A 355 15.29 1.14 32.01
C CYS A 355 16.40 1.71 32.91
N ALA A 356 16.06 2.33 34.04
CA ALA A 356 17.02 2.85 35.01
C ALA A 356 17.93 1.78 35.62
N LYS A 357 17.42 0.54 35.78
CA LYS A 357 18.18 -0.60 36.32
C LYS A 357 19.15 -1.18 35.30
N ASP A 358 18.70 -1.40 34.07
CA ASP A 358 19.49 -2.05 33.03
C ASP A 358 20.40 -1.04 32.29
N TYR A 359 20.03 0.24 32.27
CA TYR A 359 20.74 1.35 31.61
C TYR A 359 20.91 2.58 32.54
N PRO A 360 21.59 2.45 33.69
CA PRO A 360 21.93 3.60 34.53
C PRO A 360 22.84 4.59 33.77
N ASP A 361 22.73 5.87 34.11
CA ASP A 361 23.56 6.99 33.63
C ASP A 361 23.67 7.07 32.08
N ILE A 362 22.55 6.80 31.40
CA ILE A 362 22.53 6.57 29.95
C ILE A 362 22.94 7.78 29.10
N GLU A 363 22.66 9.01 29.55
CA GLU A 363 23.10 10.24 28.88
C GLU A 363 24.64 10.36 28.94
N GLN A 364 25.22 10.14 30.12
CA GLN A 364 26.66 10.22 30.34
C GLN A 364 27.40 9.10 29.60
N ARG A 365 26.85 7.89 29.59
CA ARG A 365 27.33 6.75 28.79
C ARG A 365 27.30 7.06 27.30
N PHE A 366 26.19 7.61 26.79
CA PHE A 366 26.07 7.96 25.37
C PHE A 366 27.09 9.01 24.94
N VAL A 367 27.24 10.10 25.70
CA VAL A 367 28.26 11.14 25.48
C VAL A 367 29.67 10.54 25.48
N ALA A 368 30.00 9.72 26.48
CA ALA A 368 31.30 9.06 26.57
C ALA A 368 31.56 8.10 25.39
N LEU A 369 30.54 7.36 24.95
CA LEU A 369 30.61 6.45 23.80
C LEU A 369 30.86 7.22 22.49
N VAL A 370 30.14 8.32 22.26
CA VAL A 370 30.36 9.19 21.08
C VAL A 370 31.78 9.75 21.08
N SER A 371 32.25 10.26 22.22
CA SER A 371 33.63 10.75 22.38
C SER A 371 34.66 9.65 22.07
N ALA A 372 34.44 8.43 22.59
CA ALA A 372 35.32 7.28 22.36
C ALA A 372 35.33 6.81 20.89
N LEU A 373 34.19 6.82 20.20
CA LEU A 373 34.08 6.45 18.78
C LEU A 373 34.65 7.54 17.84
N ASN A 374 34.58 8.81 18.24
CA ASN A 374 35.26 9.90 17.52
C ASN A 374 36.79 9.80 17.68
N ALA A 375 37.28 9.45 18.87
CA ALA A 375 38.70 9.22 19.12
C ALA A 375 39.25 7.93 18.49
N SER A 376 38.41 6.88 18.38
CA SER A 376 38.80 5.58 17.83
C SER A 376 37.61 4.90 17.10
N PRO A 377 37.41 5.19 15.80
CA PRO A 377 36.32 4.63 15.01
C PRO A 377 36.33 3.11 14.98
N ALA A 378 35.16 2.48 15.16
CA ALA A 378 35.05 1.03 15.08
C ALA A 378 35.02 0.58 13.61
N PRO A 379 35.77 -0.46 13.21
CA PRO A 379 35.62 -1.05 11.88
C PRO A 379 34.20 -1.56 11.66
N MET A 380 33.56 -1.12 10.57
CA MET A 380 32.21 -1.52 10.20
C MET A 380 32.05 -1.47 8.67
N THR A 381 31.15 -2.31 8.15
CA THR A 381 30.67 -2.30 6.76
C THR A 381 29.16 -2.12 6.74
N ILE A 382 28.65 -1.39 5.76
CA ILE A 382 27.23 -1.25 5.46
C ILE A 382 26.96 -1.96 4.13
N THR A 383 25.90 -2.76 4.05
CA THR A 383 25.50 -3.45 2.80
C THR A 383 24.11 -3.02 2.39
N THR A 384 24.03 -2.17 1.37
CA THR A 384 22.77 -1.71 0.80
C THR A 384 22.26 -2.65 -0.29
N ARG A 385 20.93 -2.70 -0.44
CA ARG A 385 20.24 -3.49 -1.46
C ARG A 385 19.18 -2.62 -2.14
N SER A 386 19.38 -2.32 -3.41
CA SER A 386 18.27 -1.92 -4.28
C SER A 386 17.67 -3.17 -4.94
N LEU A 387 16.62 -2.98 -5.75
CA LEU A 387 16.07 -4.05 -6.60
C LEU A 387 17.05 -4.53 -7.68
N THR A 388 18.16 -3.81 -7.93
CA THR A 388 19.07 -4.04 -9.05
C THR A 388 20.55 -4.17 -8.66
N GLU A 389 20.94 -3.76 -7.45
CA GLU A 389 22.34 -3.72 -7.02
C GLU A 389 22.50 -3.98 -5.51
N VAL A 390 23.58 -4.67 -5.14
CA VAL A 390 23.99 -4.86 -3.74
C VAL A 390 25.37 -4.24 -3.54
N VAL A 391 25.42 -3.05 -2.93
CA VAL A 391 26.68 -2.33 -2.68
C VAL A 391 27.09 -2.54 -1.22
N THR A 392 28.29 -3.06 -0.99
CA THR A 392 28.90 -3.10 0.35
C THR A 392 29.97 -2.02 0.44
N LEU A 393 29.78 -1.10 1.39
CA LEU A 393 30.67 0.00 1.69
C LEU A 393 31.43 -0.31 2.98
N ASN A 394 32.74 -0.12 2.98
CA ASN A 394 33.44 0.15 4.23
C ASN A 394 32.87 1.46 4.79
N ALA A 395 32.49 1.48 6.06
CA ALA A 395 31.87 2.64 6.69
C ALA A 395 32.16 2.60 8.19
N PRO A 396 33.36 3.04 8.63
CA PRO A 396 33.72 3.05 10.05
C PRO A 396 32.64 3.69 10.91
N LEU A 397 32.37 3.12 12.08
CA LEU A 397 31.46 3.72 13.05
C LEU A 397 32.23 4.78 13.83
N THR A 398 31.97 6.04 13.49
CA THR A 398 32.38 7.21 14.26
C THR A 398 31.30 7.56 15.29
N GLY A 399 31.60 8.49 16.20
CA GLY A 399 30.60 9.05 17.10
C GLY A 399 29.58 9.93 16.35
N GLU A 400 30.03 10.72 15.37
CA GLU A 400 29.14 11.46 14.45
C GLU A 400 28.16 10.53 13.70
N ALA A 401 28.61 9.36 13.23
CA ALA A 401 27.74 8.37 12.59
C ALA A 401 26.75 7.72 13.57
N LEU A 402 27.15 7.49 14.83
CA LEU A 402 26.23 7.02 15.87
C LEU A 402 25.16 8.07 16.20
N LEU A 403 25.54 9.35 16.31
CA LEU A 403 24.60 10.46 16.49
C LEU A 403 23.55 10.50 15.37
N GLY A 404 23.96 10.35 14.10
CA GLY A 404 23.06 10.32 12.95
C GLY A 404 22.01 9.19 13.01
N VAL A 405 22.40 8.00 13.49
CA VAL A 405 21.47 6.88 13.72
C VAL A 405 20.51 7.19 14.87
N VAL A 406 21.02 7.65 16.01
CA VAL A 406 20.21 8.01 17.19
C VAL A 406 19.19 9.09 16.82
N TYR A 407 19.63 10.13 16.11
CA TYR A 407 18.77 11.18 15.56
C TYR A 407 17.64 10.65 14.69
N THR A 408 17.93 9.73 13.77
CA THR A 408 16.89 9.15 12.89
C THR A 408 15.93 8.25 13.69
N MET A 409 16.45 7.48 14.66
CA MET A 409 15.61 6.70 15.58
C MET A 409 14.71 7.54 16.49
N MET A 410 14.99 8.84 16.65
CA MET A 410 14.12 9.76 17.40
C MET A 410 12.92 10.30 16.59
N TYR A 411 12.75 9.89 15.33
CA TYR A 411 11.57 10.26 14.54
C TYR A 411 10.28 9.56 15.01
N ASP A 412 10.37 8.37 15.61
CA ASP A 412 9.20 7.61 16.07
C ASP A 412 9.41 6.96 17.45
N SER A 413 8.31 6.62 18.12
CA SER A 413 8.32 5.98 19.45
C SER A 413 9.01 4.61 19.45
N TYR A 414 8.97 3.93 18.31
CA TYR A 414 9.61 2.64 18.10
C TYR A 414 11.13 2.76 18.25
N GLY A 415 11.76 3.73 17.59
CA GLY A 415 13.19 3.98 17.70
C GLY A 415 13.57 4.56 19.06
N ILE A 416 12.79 5.53 19.59
CA ILE A 416 13.07 6.15 20.90
C ILE A 416 13.15 5.10 22.02
N SER A 417 12.20 4.17 22.08
CA SER A 417 12.17 3.08 23.08
C SER A 417 13.39 2.16 23.08
N ARG A 418 14.23 2.22 22.04
CA ARG A 418 15.41 1.35 21.85
C ARG A 418 16.74 2.06 22.06
N LEU A 419 16.75 3.39 22.18
CA LEU A 419 17.99 4.17 22.29
C LEU A 419 18.89 3.70 23.45
N PRO A 420 18.40 3.45 24.67
CA PRO A 420 19.24 2.94 25.77
C PRO A 420 19.90 1.60 25.45
N ARG A 421 19.15 0.68 24.83
CA ARG A 421 19.65 -0.64 24.42
C ARG A 421 20.65 -0.55 23.26
N LEU A 422 20.46 0.37 22.32
CA LEU A 422 21.42 0.60 21.24
C LEU A 422 22.79 1.03 21.81
N VAL A 423 22.81 1.99 22.73
CA VAL A 423 24.06 2.46 23.36
C VAL A 423 24.78 1.29 24.07
N ASP A 424 24.04 0.50 24.84
CA ASP A 424 24.56 -0.67 25.55
C ASP A 424 25.14 -1.76 24.62
N LEU A 425 24.49 -2.03 23.47
CA LEU A 425 25.00 -2.96 22.45
C LEU A 425 26.30 -2.45 21.81
N VAL A 426 26.37 -1.16 21.48
CA VAL A 426 27.53 -0.56 20.82
C VAL A 426 28.74 -0.49 21.77
N GLU A 427 28.52 -0.19 23.06
CA GLU A 427 29.56 -0.31 24.11
C GLU A 427 30.09 -1.75 24.20
N LYS A 428 29.20 -2.76 24.14
CA LYS A 428 29.53 -4.19 24.14
C LYS A 428 30.11 -4.70 22.81
N ARG A 429 30.21 -3.84 21.79
CA ARG A 429 30.66 -4.15 20.42
C ARG A 429 29.77 -5.15 19.67
N ASP A 430 28.49 -5.26 20.05
CA ASP A 430 27.48 -5.96 19.25
C ASP A 430 26.94 -5.00 18.18
N LEU A 431 27.63 -5.00 17.03
CA LEU A 431 27.41 -4.05 15.94
C LEU A 431 26.48 -4.57 14.83
N ASP A 432 26.02 -5.82 14.94
CA ASP A 432 25.19 -6.47 13.92
C ASP A 432 23.84 -5.77 13.77
N TYR A 433 23.22 -5.33 14.86
CA TYR A 433 21.98 -4.53 14.82
C TYR A 433 22.21 -3.17 14.14
N LEU A 434 23.24 -2.44 14.59
CA LEU A 434 23.56 -1.10 14.10
C LEU A 434 23.91 -1.09 12.60
N SER A 435 24.63 -2.09 12.09
CA SER A 435 24.93 -2.19 10.65
C SER A 435 23.68 -2.26 9.76
N ARG A 436 22.59 -2.89 10.25
CA ARG A 436 21.29 -2.98 9.55
C ARG A 436 20.48 -1.69 9.62
N LEU A 437 20.69 -0.88 10.67
CA LEU A 437 20.07 0.45 10.80
C LEU A 437 20.79 1.50 9.94
N ARG A 438 22.13 1.50 9.96
CA ARG A 438 22.94 2.46 9.19
C ARG A 438 22.71 2.37 7.68
N ASP A 439 22.51 1.16 7.15
CA ASP A 439 22.09 0.97 5.75
C ASP A 439 20.83 1.76 5.40
N ARG A 440 19.76 1.54 6.19
CA ARG A 440 18.47 2.20 5.96
C ARG A 440 18.49 3.70 6.18
N PHE A 441 19.30 4.23 7.08
CA PHE A 441 19.23 5.66 7.45
C PHE A 441 20.27 6.54 6.77
N GLU A 442 21.55 6.13 6.78
CA GLU A 442 22.67 7.00 6.39
C GLU A 442 22.75 7.18 4.86
N LEU A 443 22.42 6.12 4.10
CA LEU A 443 22.39 6.17 2.64
C LEU A 443 21.06 6.68 2.07
N GLN A 444 19.94 6.45 2.75
CA GLN A 444 18.63 6.90 2.28
C GLN A 444 18.53 8.43 2.31
N VAL A 445 18.88 9.07 3.44
CA VAL A 445 18.83 10.54 3.59
C VAL A 445 19.68 11.25 2.52
N LEU A 446 20.88 10.73 2.21
CA LEU A 446 21.75 11.26 1.15
C LEU A 446 21.17 11.15 -0.27
N ASN A 447 20.19 10.27 -0.49
CA ASN A 447 19.53 10.06 -1.78
C ASN A 447 18.11 10.66 -1.83
N GLU A 448 17.66 11.32 -0.76
CA GLU A 448 16.29 11.83 -0.58
C GLU A 448 16.23 13.30 -0.12
N THR A 449 17.31 14.08 -0.27
CA THR A 449 17.30 15.55 -0.14
C THR A 449 18.16 16.27 -1.21
N THR A 450 17.61 17.31 -1.85
CA THR A 450 18.35 18.21 -2.76
C THR A 450 19.04 19.35 -2.02
N ILE A 451 20.35 19.18 -1.81
CA ILE A 451 21.19 20.11 -1.05
C ILE A 451 21.19 21.55 -1.59
N GLY A 452 21.04 21.77 -2.91
CA GLY A 452 21.01 23.12 -3.46
C GLY A 452 19.73 23.89 -3.12
N MET A 453 18.59 23.21 -3.05
CA MET A 453 17.35 23.80 -2.55
C MET A 453 17.45 24.04 -1.04
N PHE A 454 17.99 23.07 -0.29
CA PHE A 454 18.23 23.22 1.15
C PHE A 454 19.04 24.50 1.44
N ASN A 455 20.18 24.68 0.75
CA ASN A 455 21.03 25.84 0.94
C ASN A 455 20.34 27.14 0.47
N SER A 456 19.61 27.15 -0.65
CA SER A 456 18.96 28.37 -1.13
C SER A 456 17.92 28.91 -0.14
N ILE A 457 17.11 28.04 0.48
CA ILE A 457 16.18 28.42 1.55
C ILE A 457 16.94 28.83 2.82
N PHE A 458 17.82 27.96 3.34
CA PHE A 458 18.53 28.26 4.59
C PHE A 458 19.39 29.54 4.52
N CYS A 459 19.92 29.86 3.34
CA CYS A 459 20.78 31.02 3.15
C CYS A 459 20.04 32.31 2.81
N SER A 460 18.79 32.24 2.36
CA SER A 460 17.95 33.43 2.12
C SER A 460 17.04 33.75 3.31
N GLU A 461 16.63 32.75 4.08
CA GLU A 461 15.71 32.93 5.22
C GLU A 461 16.43 32.79 6.56
N GLU A 462 17.19 31.71 6.76
CA GLU A 462 17.65 31.33 8.09
C GLU A 462 19.03 31.88 8.50
N ALA A 463 19.79 32.44 7.57
CA ALA A 463 21.18 32.88 7.76
C ALA A 463 21.34 34.35 8.23
N ASN A 464 20.25 35.04 8.60
CA ASN A 464 20.28 36.42 9.09
C ASN A 464 20.79 36.52 10.54
N PHE A 465 22.06 36.14 10.79
CA PHE A 465 22.69 36.22 12.11
C PHE A 465 24.21 36.49 12.02
N THR A 466 24.74 37.05 13.11
CA THR A 466 26.15 37.38 13.29
C THR A 466 27.00 36.16 13.65
N GLU A 467 28.32 36.25 13.46
CA GLU A 467 29.26 35.21 13.91
C GLU A 467 29.29 35.04 15.44
N ASP A 468 28.91 36.08 16.20
CA ASP A 468 28.81 36.03 17.66
C ASP A 468 27.54 35.28 18.09
N GLU A 469 26.38 35.54 17.47
CA GLU A 469 25.17 34.73 17.65
C GLU A 469 25.41 33.27 17.28
N ALA A 470 26.09 33.01 16.15
CA ALA A 470 26.43 31.67 15.69
C ALA A 470 27.33 30.92 16.70
N ARG A 471 28.28 31.62 17.33
CA ARG A 471 29.16 31.05 18.35
C ARG A 471 28.41 30.78 19.66
N GLN A 472 27.48 31.65 20.04
CA GLN A 472 26.69 31.51 21.26
C GLN A 472 25.64 30.40 21.16
N ALA A 473 25.06 30.17 19.98
CA ALA A 473 24.05 29.14 19.74
C ALA A 473 24.51 27.72 20.12
N ASP A 474 25.76 27.39 19.82
CA ASP A 474 26.37 26.09 20.09
C ASP A 474 27.19 26.06 21.41
N ALA A 475 27.13 27.11 22.25
CA ALA A 475 27.96 27.24 23.45
C ALA A 475 27.54 26.32 24.60
N ASP A 476 26.23 26.16 24.83
CA ASP A 476 25.65 25.31 25.87
C ASP A 476 25.34 23.87 25.37
N VAL A 477 25.76 23.55 24.13
CA VAL A 477 25.62 22.23 23.53
C VAL A 477 26.93 21.45 23.68
N LEU A 478 26.86 20.26 24.28
CA LEU A 478 27.99 19.34 24.37
C LEU A 478 28.56 19.04 22.97
N PRO A 479 29.89 19.13 22.74
CA PRO A 479 30.49 18.81 21.44
C PRO A 479 30.07 17.44 20.91
N GLU A 480 29.97 16.46 21.79
CA GLU A 480 29.52 15.09 21.52
C GLU A 480 28.04 14.96 21.14
N LEU A 481 27.23 16.02 21.22
CA LEU A 481 25.79 15.98 20.86
C LEU A 481 25.46 16.87 19.66
N LYS A 482 26.46 17.41 18.97
CA LYS A 482 26.29 18.24 17.77
C LYS A 482 26.07 17.37 16.52
N VAL A 483 24.82 16.93 16.32
CA VAL A 483 24.43 16.12 15.15
C VAL A 483 24.27 16.94 13.86
N PHE A 484 24.09 18.26 13.96
CA PHE A 484 23.93 19.14 12.81
C PHE A 484 25.15 20.02 12.55
N ARG A 485 25.34 20.39 11.27
CA ARG A 485 26.23 21.49 10.83
C ARG A 485 26.06 22.68 11.77
N SER A 486 27.18 23.17 12.31
CA SER A 486 27.17 24.31 13.24
C SER A 486 26.57 25.56 12.59
N ALA A 487 26.06 26.49 13.39
CA ALA A 487 25.57 27.77 12.88
C ALA A 487 26.68 28.52 12.10
N ARG A 488 27.95 28.34 12.49
CA ARG A 488 29.13 28.87 11.77
C ARG A 488 29.36 28.21 10.42
N GLU A 489 29.23 26.88 10.31
CA GLU A 489 29.32 26.14 9.04
C GLU A 489 28.22 26.60 8.08
N ILE A 490 26.98 26.74 8.56
CA ILE A 490 25.85 27.26 7.77
C ILE A 490 26.15 28.68 7.29
N LEU A 491 26.52 29.61 8.18
CA LEU A 491 26.82 30.99 7.81
C LEU A 491 27.97 31.09 6.79
N THR A 492 29.00 30.25 6.93
CA THR A 492 30.12 30.17 5.97
C THR A 492 29.67 29.60 4.62
N THR A 493 28.85 28.54 4.64
CA THR A 493 28.22 27.98 3.44
C THR A 493 27.38 29.04 2.73
N CYS A 494 26.61 29.84 3.46
CA CYS A 494 25.71 30.85 2.91
C CYS A 494 26.44 32.05 2.31
N LYS A 495 27.54 32.51 2.94
CA LYS A 495 28.46 33.49 2.34
C LYS A 495 29.04 32.99 1.00
N ALA A 496 29.30 31.69 0.86
CA ALA A 496 29.77 31.08 -0.39
C ALA A 496 28.63 30.78 -1.40
N TRP A 497 27.42 30.49 -0.92
CA TRP A 497 26.23 30.25 -1.75
C TRP A 497 25.80 31.54 -2.46
N GLY A 498 25.76 32.66 -1.71
CA GLY A 498 25.66 34.02 -2.27
C GLY A 498 24.27 34.39 -2.79
N VAL A 499 23.21 33.92 -2.14
CA VAL A 499 21.83 34.39 -2.35
C VAL A 499 21.52 35.58 -1.43
N PRO A 500 20.63 36.51 -1.81
CA PRO A 500 20.21 37.59 -0.92
C PRO A 500 19.38 37.04 0.25
N LEU A 501 19.46 37.72 1.39
CA LEU A 501 18.50 37.52 2.48
C LEU A 501 17.14 38.12 2.08
N LEU A 502 16.07 37.46 2.48
CA LEU A 502 14.71 37.99 2.44
C LEU A 502 14.48 38.96 3.61
N GLY A 503 13.45 39.80 3.52
CA GLY A 503 13.15 40.78 4.57
C GLY A 503 12.46 40.15 5.78
N ASP A 504 12.33 40.92 6.87
CA ASP A 504 11.74 40.47 8.13
C ASP A 504 10.29 39.96 8.01
N GLU A 505 9.62 40.19 6.87
CA GLU A 505 8.35 39.55 6.54
C GLU A 505 8.43 38.01 6.58
N VAL A 506 9.56 37.38 6.24
CA VAL A 506 9.68 35.92 6.35
C VAL A 506 9.70 35.44 7.80
N HIS A 507 10.15 36.30 8.74
CA HIS A 507 10.21 36.01 10.17
C HIS A 507 9.00 36.53 10.98
N THR A 508 7.98 37.05 10.30
CA THR A 508 6.77 37.55 10.95
C THR A 508 5.74 36.43 11.12
N ALA A 509 5.28 36.19 12.35
CA ALA A 509 4.25 35.19 12.63
C ALA A 509 3.02 35.36 11.71
N ALA A 510 2.59 34.28 11.06
CA ALA A 510 1.42 34.28 10.20
C ALA A 510 0.15 34.58 11.02
N LYS A 511 -0.82 35.29 10.43
CA LYS A 511 -2.11 35.61 11.07
C LYS A 511 -3.24 35.37 10.09
N SER A 512 -4.21 34.56 10.48
CA SER A 512 -5.39 34.26 9.67
C SER A 512 -6.46 33.55 10.52
N ASP A 513 -7.72 33.71 10.15
CA ASP A 513 -8.84 32.98 10.75
C ASP A 513 -9.02 31.55 10.19
N VAL A 514 -8.23 31.17 9.17
CA VAL A 514 -8.18 29.80 8.65
C VAL A 514 -7.92 28.80 9.80
N PRO A 515 -8.74 27.76 9.98
CA PRO A 515 -8.52 26.75 11.01
C PRO A 515 -7.19 26.01 10.80
N VAL A 516 -6.48 25.77 11.91
CA VAL A 516 -5.17 25.09 11.89
C VAL A 516 -5.14 23.94 12.88
N LEU A 517 -4.71 22.76 12.44
CA LEU A 517 -4.39 21.63 13.30
C LEU A 517 -2.86 21.51 13.44
N VAL A 518 -2.34 21.68 14.65
CA VAL A 518 -0.90 21.56 14.94
C VAL A 518 -0.62 20.26 15.66
N LEU A 519 0.20 19.40 15.07
CA LEU A 519 0.62 18.11 15.62
C LEU A 519 2.08 18.21 16.07
N SER A 520 2.39 17.73 17.27
CA SER A 520 3.75 17.77 17.82
C SER A 520 4.07 16.54 18.65
N GLY A 521 5.24 15.94 18.45
CA GLY A 521 5.74 14.85 19.28
C GLY A 521 6.47 15.36 20.53
N GLU A 522 6.24 14.72 21.67
CA GLU A 522 6.88 15.06 22.95
C GLU A 522 8.42 15.00 22.91
N PHE A 523 8.95 14.08 22.10
CA PHE A 523 10.37 13.77 21.95
C PHE A 523 10.96 14.23 20.60
N ASP A 524 10.25 15.08 19.86
CA ASP A 524 10.69 15.58 18.55
C ASP A 524 12.11 16.20 18.62
N PRO A 525 13.10 15.65 17.89
CA PRO A 525 14.50 16.09 17.93
C PRO A 525 14.79 17.41 17.18
N LEU A 526 13.85 17.96 16.40
CA LEU A 526 14.03 19.19 15.61
C LEU A 526 13.08 20.30 16.05
N THR A 527 11.79 19.96 16.07
CA THR A 527 10.64 20.85 16.21
C THR A 527 9.89 20.50 17.48
N PRO A 528 10.45 20.83 18.66
CA PRO A 528 9.89 20.41 19.93
C PRO A 528 8.53 21.10 20.18
N PRO A 529 7.66 20.59 21.06
CA PRO A 529 6.28 21.06 21.20
C PRO A 529 6.10 22.58 21.38
N GLU A 530 7.08 23.26 21.96
CA GLU A 530 7.10 24.71 22.14
C GLU A 530 7.05 25.48 20.80
N PHE A 531 7.57 24.88 19.72
CA PHE A 531 7.46 25.42 18.36
C PHE A 531 6.04 25.28 17.79
N GLY A 532 5.33 24.19 18.11
CA GLY A 532 3.91 24.04 17.79
C GLY A 532 3.06 25.14 18.43
N VAL A 533 3.33 25.45 19.70
CA VAL A 533 2.69 26.57 20.42
C VAL A 533 2.98 27.92 19.73
N GLN A 534 4.23 28.15 19.31
CA GLN A 534 4.64 29.39 18.64
C GLN A 534 4.02 29.53 17.23
N ALA A 535 3.97 28.45 16.45
CA ALA A 535 3.33 28.43 15.14
C ALA A 535 1.81 28.66 15.24
N ALA A 536 1.15 28.11 16.28
CA ALA A 536 -0.28 28.31 16.52
C ALA A 536 -0.64 29.73 16.98
N ALA A 537 0.29 30.49 17.56
CA ALA A 537 -0.01 31.75 18.29
C ALA A 537 -0.65 32.87 17.44
N GLY A 538 -0.58 32.79 16.12
CA GLY A 538 -1.21 33.76 15.20
C GLY A 538 -2.57 33.33 14.64
N PHE A 539 -3.06 32.13 14.97
CA PHE A 539 -4.29 31.54 14.44
C PHE A 539 -5.31 31.35 15.57
N PRO A 540 -6.38 32.15 15.67
CA PRO A 540 -7.36 32.04 16.76
C PRO A 540 -8.13 30.72 16.74
N ASN A 541 -8.24 30.09 15.55
CA ASN A 541 -8.92 28.82 15.33
C ASN A 541 -7.93 27.63 15.27
N ALA A 542 -6.82 27.70 16.02
CA ALA A 542 -5.83 26.62 16.07
C ALA A 542 -6.15 25.57 17.16
N THR A 543 -6.20 24.30 16.74
CA THR A 543 -6.19 23.14 17.64
C THR A 543 -4.77 22.58 17.74
N GLN A 544 -4.23 22.49 18.96
CA GLN A 544 -2.91 21.92 19.22
C GLN A 544 -3.02 20.52 19.82
N VAL A 545 -2.25 19.57 19.29
CA VAL A 545 -2.25 18.17 19.74
C VAL A 545 -0.81 17.71 20.02
N LEU A 546 -0.51 17.57 21.32
CA LEU A 546 0.72 16.94 21.79
C LEU A 546 0.56 15.42 21.81
N PHE A 547 1.35 14.72 21.03
CA PHE A 547 1.47 13.27 21.04
C PHE A 547 2.54 12.85 22.04
N LYS A 548 2.10 12.20 23.12
CA LYS A 548 2.98 11.59 24.11
C LYS A 548 3.78 10.45 23.49
N SER A 549 5.00 10.26 23.97
CA SER A 549 5.90 9.17 23.52
C SER A 549 6.38 9.21 22.06
N GLN A 550 5.89 10.15 21.23
CA GLN A 550 6.20 10.22 19.79
C GLN A 550 7.30 11.24 19.44
N GLY A 551 7.89 11.07 18.24
CA GLY A 551 8.91 11.94 17.63
C GLY A 551 8.38 12.86 16.52
N HIS A 552 9.13 12.98 15.41
CA HIS A 552 8.94 13.97 14.35
C HIS A 552 8.16 13.45 13.12
N GLY A 553 7.12 14.17 12.69
CA GLY A 553 6.37 13.86 11.46
C GLY A 553 5.42 12.67 11.61
N LEU A 554 4.40 12.87 12.45
CA LEU A 554 3.55 11.86 13.05
C LEU A 554 2.60 11.15 12.07
N ALA A 555 2.00 11.88 11.12
CA ALA A 555 0.79 11.43 10.44
C ALA A 555 0.92 10.12 9.64
N PRO A 556 1.96 9.92 8.81
CA PRO A 556 2.07 8.73 7.95
C PRO A 556 2.17 7.40 8.71
N ALA A 557 2.61 7.43 9.98
CA ALA A 557 2.91 6.25 10.79
C ALA A 557 2.02 6.13 12.06
N ASN A 558 1.03 7.01 12.23
CA ASN A 558 0.21 7.05 13.45
C ASN A 558 -1.29 7.15 13.12
N ALA A 559 -2.04 6.09 13.43
CA ALA A 559 -3.48 6.01 13.14
C ALA A 559 -4.32 7.06 13.89
N CYS A 560 -3.92 7.48 15.09
CA CYS A 560 -4.58 8.58 15.81
C CYS A 560 -4.36 9.92 15.10
N ALA A 561 -3.14 10.19 14.60
CA ALA A 561 -2.86 11.38 13.81
C ALA A 561 -3.63 11.37 12.47
N ALA A 562 -3.66 10.23 11.76
CA ALA A 562 -4.44 10.08 10.53
C ALA A 562 -5.94 10.32 10.75
N GLY A 563 -6.53 9.72 11.80
CA GLY A 563 -7.95 9.92 12.14
C GLY A 563 -8.27 11.35 12.58
N LEU A 564 -7.38 12.01 13.33
CA LEU A 564 -7.52 13.42 13.70
C LEU A 564 -7.47 14.34 12.46
N ILE A 565 -6.59 14.06 11.50
CA ILE A 565 -6.50 14.81 10.24
C ILE A 565 -7.78 14.63 9.41
N ALA A 566 -8.28 13.40 9.26
CA ALA A 566 -9.51 13.15 8.51
C ALA A 566 -10.73 13.85 9.15
N ASN A 567 -10.88 13.76 10.47
CA ASN A 567 -11.95 14.43 11.21
C ASN A 567 -11.85 15.97 11.08
N PHE A 568 -10.65 16.53 11.21
CA PHE A 568 -10.40 17.96 11.04
C PHE A 568 -10.68 18.43 9.62
N LEU A 569 -10.25 17.68 8.60
CA LEU A 569 -10.51 18.01 7.20
C LEU A 569 -12.00 17.97 6.86
N ASN A 570 -12.77 17.07 7.49
CA ASN A 570 -14.22 17.05 7.36
C ASN A 570 -14.87 18.26 8.04
N ALA A 571 -14.54 18.52 9.31
CA ALA A 571 -15.18 19.55 10.13
C ALA A 571 -14.14 20.45 10.85
N PRO A 572 -13.44 21.35 10.14
CA PRO A 572 -12.27 22.06 10.68
C PRO A 572 -12.58 23.10 11.76
N ALA A 573 -13.85 23.48 11.91
CA ALA A 573 -14.32 24.36 12.98
C ALA A 573 -14.83 23.61 14.23
N GLU A 574 -14.97 22.27 14.16
CA GLU A 574 -15.54 21.47 15.24
C GLU A 574 -14.44 20.94 16.19
N PRO A 575 -14.74 20.76 17.50
CA PRO A 575 -13.78 20.18 18.45
C PRO A 575 -13.40 18.73 18.12
N LEU A 576 -12.10 18.43 18.15
CA LEU A 576 -11.56 17.08 17.93
C LEU A 576 -11.41 16.29 19.25
N ASP A 577 -11.72 14.99 19.25
CA ASP A 577 -11.36 14.11 20.38
C ASP A 577 -9.88 13.69 20.29
N THR A 578 -9.03 14.43 21.00
CA THR A 578 -7.58 14.27 21.00
C THR A 578 -7.06 13.23 22.01
N LYS A 579 -7.94 12.51 22.73
CA LYS A 579 -7.52 11.58 23.80
C LYS A 579 -6.55 10.49 23.34
N CYS A 580 -6.66 10.03 22.09
CA CYS A 580 -5.77 9.02 21.54
C CYS A 580 -4.29 9.47 21.48
N ALA A 581 -4.02 10.78 21.45
CA ALA A 581 -2.66 11.32 21.42
C ALA A 581 -1.94 11.25 22.79
N GLN A 582 -2.68 10.98 23.88
CA GLN A 582 -2.07 10.84 25.22
C GLN A 582 -1.33 9.50 25.42
N GLY A 583 -1.58 8.51 24.55
CA GLY A 583 -0.77 7.30 24.40
C GLY A 583 -0.57 6.46 25.67
N LYS A 584 0.43 5.57 25.62
CA LYS A 584 1.08 4.99 26.79
C LYS A 584 2.45 5.68 26.98
N PRO A 585 3.02 5.70 28.19
CA PRO A 585 4.44 6.02 28.38
C PRO A 585 5.33 5.13 27.50
N ILE A 586 6.53 5.61 27.18
CA ILE A 586 7.52 4.81 26.43
C ILE A 586 7.87 3.55 27.23
N GLU A 587 7.57 2.38 26.68
CA GLU A 587 8.02 1.09 27.19
C GLU A 587 9.43 0.81 26.64
N PHE A 588 10.48 1.08 27.41
CA PHE A 588 11.86 0.90 26.93
C PHE A 588 12.23 -0.58 26.74
N SER A 589 12.95 -0.88 25.66
CA SER A 589 13.51 -2.20 25.40
C SER A 589 14.68 -2.45 26.37
N THR A 590 14.57 -3.46 27.23
CA THR A 590 15.52 -3.76 28.32
C THR A 590 16.21 -5.11 28.14
N THR A 591 17.24 -5.39 28.96
CA THR A 591 18.02 -6.64 28.86
C THR A 591 17.40 -7.80 29.65
N SER A 592 16.72 -7.48 30.74
CA SER A 592 15.97 -8.45 31.56
C SER A 592 14.53 -8.56 31.06
N VAL A 593 14.09 -9.77 30.71
CA VAL A 593 12.78 -9.93 30.09
C VAL A 593 11.68 -9.94 31.13
N GLN A 594 11.17 -8.76 31.44
CA GLN A 594 9.94 -8.59 32.20
C GLN A 594 8.73 -8.62 31.28
N LEU A 595 7.60 -9.09 31.80
CA LEU A 595 6.37 -9.22 31.03
C LEU A 595 5.28 -8.32 31.59
N THR A 596 4.51 -7.74 30.69
CA THR A 596 3.31 -6.95 30.98
C THR A 596 2.08 -7.67 30.44
N GLU A 597 0.92 -7.43 31.07
CA GLU A 597 -0.36 -7.94 30.57
C GLU A 597 -0.70 -7.26 29.23
N PHE A 598 -1.23 -8.04 28.30
CA PHE A 598 -1.89 -7.55 27.10
C PHE A 598 -3.22 -8.28 26.91
N THR A 599 -4.12 -7.61 26.19
CA THR A 599 -5.35 -8.19 25.67
C THR A 599 -5.48 -7.74 24.24
N ASP A 600 -5.51 -8.68 23.32
CA ASP A 600 -5.79 -8.43 21.91
C ASP A 600 -7.24 -8.89 21.61
N PRO A 601 -8.19 -7.95 21.42
CA PRO A 601 -9.58 -8.26 21.09
C PRO A 601 -9.81 -8.60 19.60
N ILE A 602 -8.80 -8.43 18.74
CA ILE A 602 -8.79 -8.75 17.31
C ILE A 602 -8.58 -10.26 17.14
N VAL A 603 -7.52 -10.81 17.74
CA VAL A 603 -7.31 -12.29 17.78
C VAL A 603 -8.10 -12.95 18.92
N GLY A 604 -8.61 -12.20 19.90
CA GLY A 604 -9.43 -12.72 20.99
C GLY A 604 -8.63 -13.49 22.05
N VAL A 605 -7.41 -13.04 22.35
CA VAL A 605 -6.51 -13.65 23.33
C VAL A 605 -5.93 -12.58 24.26
N GLY A 606 -5.50 -13.01 25.43
CA GLY A 606 -4.76 -12.18 26.38
C GLY A 606 -3.78 -13.03 27.17
N GLY A 607 -2.92 -12.34 27.90
CA GLY A 607 -1.88 -12.93 28.73
C GLY A 607 -0.70 -11.99 28.82
N LYS A 608 0.52 -12.54 28.95
CA LYS A 608 1.72 -11.73 29.15
C LYS A 608 2.63 -11.71 27.93
N ARG A 609 3.05 -10.51 27.53
CA ARG A 609 4.08 -10.25 26.51
C ARG A 609 5.29 -9.55 27.14
N PRO A 610 6.49 -9.66 26.55
CA PRO A 610 7.64 -8.87 27.00
C PRO A 610 7.41 -7.36 26.89
N ILE A 611 7.90 -6.62 27.89
CA ILE A 611 7.96 -5.16 27.89
C ILE A 611 8.97 -4.69 26.83
N GLY A 612 8.64 -3.64 26.08
CA GLY A 612 9.50 -3.07 25.04
C GLY A 612 9.65 -3.92 23.76
N TRP A 613 9.04 -5.11 23.70
CA TRP A 613 8.81 -5.82 22.44
C TRP A 613 7.62 -5.19 21.73
N ILE A 614 7.68 -5.11 20.40
CA ILE A 614 6.69 -4.38 19.60
C ILE A 614 5.71 -5.33 18.93
N GLU A 615 4.46 -4.90 18.81
CA GLU A 615 3.45 -5.61 18.05
C GLU A 615 3.75 -5.49 16.55
N LEU A 616 4.18 -6.60 15.94
CA LEU A 616 4.48 -6.71 14.51
C LEU A 616 3.19 -6.87 13.68
N SER A 617 2.18 -7.49 14.29
CA SER A 617 0.80 -7.66 13.82
C SER A 617 -0.03 -8.08 15.04
N PRO A 618 -1.38 -8.00 15.00
CA PRO A 618 -2.25 -8.42 16.11
C PRO A 618 -1.83 -9.78 16.71
N GLY A 619 -1.55 -9.80 18.01
CA GLY A 619 -1.10 -10.98 18.76
C GLY A 619 0.33 -11.44 18.49
N VAL A 620 1.16 -10.69 17.75
CA VAL A 620 2.57 -11.04 17.45
C VAL A 620 3.50 -9.97 17.97
N PHE A 621 4.32 -10.30 18.96
CA PHE A 621 5.28 -9.37 19.58
C PHE A 621 6.72 -9.77 19.25
N GLY A 622 7.54 -8.83 18.78
CA GLY A 622 8.91 -9.07 18.34
C GLY A 622 9.98 -8.28 19.11
N ASP A 623 11.14 -8.92 19.29
CA ASP A 623 12.42 -8.26 19.52
C ASP A 623 13.16 -8.09 18.19
N ASP A 624 13.12 -6.87 17.65
CA ASP A 624 13.73 -6.45 16.38
C ASP A 624 15.25 -6.32 16.41
N VAL A 625 15.83 -6.23 17.61
CA VAL A 625 17.29 -6.25 17.78
C VAL A 625 17.83 -7.63 17.43
N SER A 626 17.07 -8.66 17.83
CA SER A 626 17.33 -10.05 17.47
C SER A 626 16.40 -10.51 16.34
N VAL A 627 16.11 -11.81 16.30
CA VAL A 627 15.12 -12.43 15.38
C VAL A 627 14.07 -13.18 16.18
N ALA A 628 13.86 -12.76 17.44
CA ALA A 628 12.94 -13.40 18.35
C ALA A 628 11.55 -12.76 18.28
N ALA A 629 10.52 -13.60 18.36
CA ALA A 629 9.13 -13.15 18.40
C ALA A 629 8.29 -14.16 19.17
N ILE A 630 7.27 -13.67 19.87
CA ILE A 630 6.20 -14.50 20.46
C ILE A 630 4.87 -14.15 19.81
N GLN A 631 4.18 -15.18 19.34
CA GLN A 631 2.90 -15.10 18.65
C GLN A 631 1.84 -15.84 19.46
N PHE A 632 0.64 -15.25 19.50
CA PHE A 632 -0.56 -15.78 20.10
C PHE A 632 -1.64 -15.90 19.01
N GLU A 633 -2.10 -17.11 18.73
CA GLU A 633 -3.19 -17.38 17.79
C GLU A 633 -4.39 -17.97 18.53
N HIS A 634 -5.59 -17.57 18.09
CA HIS A 634 -6.85 -18.24 18.43
C HIS A 634 -7.67 -18.43 17.16
N GLN A 635 -8.02 -19.68 16.88
CA GLN A 635 -8.82 -20.09 15.74
C GLN A 635 -10.26 -20.33 16.22
N ALA A 636 -11.23 -19.63 15.64
CA ALA A 636 -12.65 -19.78 16.00
C ALA A 636 -13.14 -21.24 15.87
N ILE A 637 -12.62 -21.96 14.88
CA ILE A 637 -12.84 -23.39 14.64
C ILE A 637 -11.49 -24.11 14.69
N PRO A 638 -11.36 -25.25 15.40
CA PRO A 638 -10.22 -26.14 15.30
C PRO A 638 -9.81 -26.42 13.85
N ASN A 639 -8.60 -26.02 13.44
CA ASN A 639 -8.04 -26.44 12.16
C ASN A 639 -6.93 -27.49 12.36
N PRO A 640 -7.29 -28.75 12.67
CA PRO A 640 -6.31 -29.81 12.88
C PRO A 640 -5.48 -30.07 11.63
N ALA A 641 -5.89 -29.64 10.42
CA ALA A 641 -5.09 -29.74 9.20
C ALA A 641 -4.01 -28.65 9.09
N ALA A 642 -4.26 -27.43 9.56
CA ALA A 642 -3.25 -26.36 9.63
C ALA A 642 -2.21 -26.65 10.72
N LEU A 643 -2.68 -26.98 11.92
CA LEU A 643 -1.85 -27.46 13.02
C LEU A 643 -1.00 -28.67 12.60
N ARG A 644 -1.62 -29.65 11.94
CA ARG A 644 -0.92 -30.81 11.39
C ARG A 644 0.14 -30.40 10.35
N ARG A 645 -0.11 -29.42 9.47
CA ARG A 645 0.93 -28.91 8.53
C ARG A 645 2.11 -28.23 9.23
N GLN A 646 1.88 -27.52 10.34
CA GLN A 646 2.97 -26.97 11.16
C GLN A 646 3.81 -28.10 11.78
N LEU A 647 3.17 -29.17 12.28
CA LEU A 647 3.82 -30.27 12.99
C LEU A 647 4.43 -31.39 12.09
N GLU A 648 3.83 -31.72 10.93
CA GLU A 648 4.09 -32.97 10.19
C GLU A 648 5.42 -33.08 9.44
N THR A 649 6.25 -32.03 9.41
CA THR A 649 7.53 -32.09 8.67
C THR A 649 8.63 -32.90 9.37
N GLY A 650 8.33 -33.52 10.52
CA GLY A 650 9.30 -34.25 11.35
C GLY A 650 10.32 -33.34 12.05
N ARG A 651 10.12 -32.02 11.97
CA ARG A 651 10.99 -30.97 12.53
C ARG A 651 10.63 -30.56 13.94
N PHE A 652 9.38 -30.81 14.34
CA PHE A 652 8.89 -30.54 15.68
C PHE A 652 8.79 -31.84 16.46
N GLN A 653 9.47 -31.88 17.60
CA GLN A 653 9.37 -32.96 18.58
C GLN A 653 8.49 -32.49 19.73
N ARG A 654 7.51 -33.30 20.13
CA ARG A 654 6.70 -33.00 21.31
C ARG A 654 7.57 -33.16 22.56
N THR A 655 7.75 -32.10 23.32
CA THR A 655 8.64 -32.03 24.49
C THR A 655 7.89 -32.27 25.79
N ASP A 656 6.65 -31.80 25.92
CA ASP A 656 5.89 -31.84 27.18
C ASP A 656 4.37 -31.83 26.92
N THR A 657 3.57 -32.04 27.97
CA THR A 657 2.11 -31.86 27.96
C THR A 657 1.66 -31.46 29.37
N ARG A 658 1.03 -30.28 29.51
CA ARG A 658 0.62 -29.71 30.81
C ARG A 658 -0.83 -29.24 30.75
N THR A 659 -1.51 -29.20 31.88
CA THR A 659 -2.80 -28.48 31.99
C THR A 659 -2.54 -27.18 32.74
N ILE A 660 -2.95 -26.06 32.15
CA ILE A 660 -2.75 -24.71 32.65
C ILE A 660 -4.11 -24.00 32.55
N GLY A 661 -4.65 -23.60 33.69
CA GLY A 661 -6.06 -23.21 33.77
C GLY A 661 -6.97 -24.36 33.30
N GLU A 662 -7.92 -24.06 32.43
CA GLU A 662 -8.81 -25.06 31.82
C GLU A 662 -8.26 -25.65 30.52
N ILE A 663 -7.14 -25.12 30.00
CA ILE A 663 -6.55 -25.55 28.72
C ILE A 663 -5.47 -26.61 28.99
N ALA A 664 -5.63 -27.77 28.37
CA ALA A 664 -4.58 -28.77 28.31
C ALA A 664 -3.71 -28.53 27.06
N TRP A 665 -2.44 -28.23 27.28
CA TRP A 665 -1.45 -27.81 26.28
C TRP A 665 -0.47 -28.93 25.93
N GLN A 666 -0.16 -29.06 24.65
CA GLN A 666 0.92 -29.89 24.12
C GLN A 666 2.07 -28.99 23.67
N PHE A 667 3.27 -29.26 24.17
CA PHE A 667 4.47 -28.47 23.88
C PHE A 667 5.35 -29.16 22.85
N PHE A 668 5.87 -28.39 21.91
CA PHE A 668 6.74 -28.85 20.83
C PHE A 668 7.95 -27.94 20.71
N SER A 669 9.08 -28.51 20.28
CA SER A 669 10.29 -27.78 19.95
C SER A 669 10.86 -28.24 18.61
N GLY A 670 11.43 -27.31 17.84
CA GLY A 670 11.91 -27.55 16.49
C GLY A 670 12.60 -26.34 15.88
N SER A 671 12.59 -26.25 14.55
CA SER A 671 13.21 -25.16 13.80
C SER A 671 12.38 -24.71 12.60
N SER A 672 12.59 -23.47 12.17
CA SER A 672 12.01 -22.88 10.97
C SER A 672 12.25 -23.73 9.72
N SER A 673 11.51 -23.42 8.65
CA SER A 673 11.47 -24.30 7.48
C SER A 673 12.78 -24.37 6.66
N ASP A 674 13.71 -23.47 6.93
CA ASP A 674 15.08 -23.36 6.43
C ASP A 674 16.16 -23.69 7.49
N GLY A 675 15.75 -24.06 8.72
CA GLY A 675 16.63 -24.48 9.82
C GLY A 675 17.41 -23.37 10.51
N ARG A 676 17.05 -22.09 10.27
CA ARG A 676 17.80 -20.93 10.82
C ARG A 676 17.34 -20.47 12.18
N LEU A 677 16.03 -20.49 12.41
CA LEU A 677 15.40 -20.02 13.64
C LEU A 677 14.94 -21.23 14.43
N LEU A 678 15.10 -21.16 15.74
CA LEU A 678 14.57 -22.17 16.64
C LEU A 678 13.14 -21.77 17.01
N GLN A 679 12.26 -22.77 17.14
CA GLN A 679 10.84 -22.53 17.36
C GLN A 679 10.31 -23.46 18.45
N ASP A 680 9.53 -22.90 19.38
CA ASP A 680 8.81 -23.63 20.41
C ASP A 680 7.33 -23.29 20.31
N LEU A 681 6.46 -24.30 20.36
CA LEU A 681 5.01 -24.15 20.18
C LEU A 681 4.28 -24.80 21.36
N ALA A 682 3.28 -24.11 21.91
CA ALA A 682 2.30 -24.66 22.83
C ALA A 682 0.95 -24.64 22.13
N VAL A 683 0.30 -25.80 22.08
CA VAL A 683 -0.96 -25.99 21.34
C VAL A 683 -2.03 -26.53 22.28
N GLY A 684 -3.16 -25.85 22.38
CA GLY A 684 -4.32 -26.33 23.14
C GLY A 684 -4.86 -27.65 22.58
N ASN A 685 -5.39 -28.53 23.43
CA ASN A 685 -5.81 -29.88 23.04
C ASN A 685 -6.94 -29.94 21.99
N ASP A 686 -7.70 -28.86 21.82
CA ASP A 686 -8.70 -28.71 20.76
C ASP A 686 -8.13 -28.09 19.46
N GLY A 687 -6.86 -27.68 19.46
CA GLY A 687 -6.18 -27.05 18.32
C GLY A 687 -6.65 -25.63 18.02
N ARG A 688 -7.44 -24.98 18.90
CA ARG A 688 -7.85 -23.57 18.73
C ARG A 688 -6.75 -22.58 19.09
N PHE A 689 -6.05 -22.85 20.18
CA PHE A 689 -5.07 -21.92 20.75
C PHE A 689 -3.66 -22.38 20.42
N ILE A 690 -2.84 -21.46 19.91
CA ILE A 690 -1.42 -21.69 19.64
C ILE A 690 -0.64 -20.51 20.22
N VAL A 691 0.36 -20.79 21.04
CA VAL A 691 1.41 -19.83 21.39
C VAL A 691 2.70 -20.31 20.75
N GLN A 692 3.40 -19.45 20.03
CA GLN A 692 4.64 -19.78 19.34
C GLN A 692 5.75 -18.79 19.71
N LEU A 693 6.88 -19.31 20.21
CA LEU A 693 8.13 -18.57 20.30
C LEU A 693 9.01 -18.89 19.08
N VAL A 694 9.63 -17.85 18.54
CA VAL A 694 10.72 -17.90 17.56
C VAL A 694 11.97 -17.28 18.20
N SER A 695 13.15 -17.83 17.94
CA SER A 695 14.42 -17.35 18.50
C SER A 695 15.61 -17.62 17.58
N GLY A 696 16.69 -16.84 17.73
CA GLY A 696 17.82 -16.85 16.79
C GLY A 696 18.97 -17.80 17.12
N THR A 697 19.25 -18.03 18.41
CA THR A 697 20.36 -18.89 18.87
C THR A 697 19.92 -19.83 19.99
N PRO A 698 20.64 -20.95 20.25
CA PRO A 698 20.30 -21.85 21.35
C PRO A 698 20.29 -21.19 22.73
N ASP A 699 21.27 -20.32 23.01
CA ASP A 699 21.38 -19.63 24.31
C ASP A 699 20.26 -18.60 24.50
N GLN A 700 19.91 -17.89 23.42
CA GLN A 700 18.77 -16.98 23.42
C GLN A 700 17.46 -17.77 23.60
N ARG A 701 17.31 -18.91 22.91
CA ARG A 701 16.14 -19.78 23.03
C ARG A 701 15.93 -20.23 24.47
N GLU A 702 16.95 -20.75 25.15
CA GLU A 702 16.80 -21.27 26.51
C GLU A 702 16.29 -20.17 27.48
N THR A 703 16.85 -18.97 27.34
CA THR A 703 16.45 -17.79 28.13
C THR A 703 15.00 -17.40 27.83
N LEU A 704 14.65 -17.19 26.55
CA LEU A 704 13.30 -16.79 26.14
C LEU A 704 12.25 -17.87 26.37
N TYR A 705 12.62 -19.15 26.27
CA TYR A 705 11.72 -20.27 26.57
C TYR A 705 11.25 -20.21 28.03
N ARG A 706 12.19 -19.91 28.93
CA ARG A 706 11.96 -19.84 30.37
C ARG A 706 11.32 -18.53 30.83
N GLU A 707 11.77 -17.40 30.31
CA GLU A 707 11.38 -16.06 30.79
C GLU A 707 10.20 -15.46 30.02
N VAL A 708 9.94 -15.91 28.78
CA VAL A 708 8.84 -15.42 27.94
C VAL A 708 7.81 -16.49 27.70
N PHE A 709 8.19 -17.57 27.01
CA PHE A 709 7.24 -18.51 26.43
C PHE A 709 6.46 -19.31 27.46
N LEU A 710 7.13 -19.88 28.48
CA LEU A 710 6.42 -20.56 29.56
C LEU A 710 5.46 -19.60 30.32
N PRO A 711 5.89 -18.43 30.84
CA PRO A 711 4.97 -17.47 31.46
C PRO A 711 3.85 -16.96 30.55
N ALA A 712 4.10 -16.79 29.25
CA ALA A 712 3.10 -16.38 28.27
C ALA A 712 1.99 -17.43 28.07
N VAL A 713 2.36 -18.72 28.05
CA VAL A 713 1.40 -19.83 28.04
C VAL A 713 0.71 -19.98 29.41
N GLU A 714 1.44 -19.78 30.51
CA GLU A 714 0.92 -19.84 31.88
C GLU A 714 -0.08 -18.73 32.22
N SER A 715 0.06 -17.58 31.56
CA SER A 715 -0.86 -16.44 31.67
C SER A 715 -1.88 -16.36 30.54
N PHE A 716 -1.89 -17.32 29.60
CA PHE A 716 -2.81 -17.29 28.47
C PHE A 716 -4.27 -17.38 28.92
N PHE A 717 -5.10 -16.47 28.43
CA PHE A 717 -6.56 -16.57 28.53
C PHE A 717 -7.21 -16.21 27.19
N ALA A 718 -8.32 -16.88 26.88
CA ALA A 718 -9.21 -16.41 25.83
C ALA A 718 -9.86 -15.10 26.30
N VAL A 719 -9.65 -14.01 25.57
CA VAL A 719 -10.48 -12.82 25.73
C VAL A 719 -11.81 -13.13 25.08
N GLN A 720 -12.92 -12.88 25.77
CA GLN A 720 -14.21 -12.85 25.09
C GLN A 720 -14.17 -11.69 24.10
N ALA A 721 -13.83 -11.99 22.85
CA ALA A 721 -13.70 -11.01 21.80
C ALA A 721 -15.01 -10.18 21.77
N PRO A 722 -14.95 -8.84 21.82
CA PRO A 722 -16.11 -8.00 22.09
C PRO A 722 -17.27 -8.35 21.15
N ALA A 723 -18.50 -8.29 21.64
CA ALA A 723 -19.66 -8.68 20.83
C ALA A 723 -19.61 -7.96 19.48
N GLN A 724 -19.70 -8.72 18.39
CA GLN A 724 -19.68 -8.12 17.07
C GLN A 724 -20.91 -7.23 16.97
N THR A 725 -20.66 -5.96 16.75
CA THR A 725 -21.68 -4.92 16.76
C THR A 725 -21.70 -4.35 15.36
N ILE A 726 -22.88 -4.30 14.77
CA ILE A 726 -23.16 -3.62 13.52
C ILE A 726 -23.95 -2.37 13.91
N VAL A 727 -23.64 -1.23 13.32
CA VAL A 727 -24.39 0.01 13.47
C VAL A 727 -24.75 0.48 12.08
N ILE A 728 -26.03 0.72 11.83
CA ILE A 728 -26.53 1.36 10.61
C ILE A 728 -26.66 2.85 10.93
N GLU A 729 -25.94 3.69 10.20
CA GLU A 729 -25.94 5.15 10.35
C GLU A 729 -26.91 5.81 9.37
N THR A 730 -27.00 5.26 8.16
CA THR A 730 -27.95 5.64 7.11
C THR A 730 -28.62 4.37 6.57
N PRO A 731 -29.95 4.35 6.34
CA PRO A 731 -30.91 5.37 6.76
C PRO A 731 -31.10 5.37 8.27
N GLN A 732 -31.65 6.47 8.80
CA GLN A 732 -32.10 6.57 10.18
C GLN A 732 -33.52 6.02 10.33
N ARG A 733 -33.99 5.95 11.59
CA ARG A 733 -35.31 5.40 11.88
C ARG A 733 -36.40 6.33 11.33
N ASP A 734 -37.38 5.71 10.68
CA ASP A 734 -38.57 6.32 10.08
C ASP A 734 -38.30 7.16 8.80
N ASP A 735 -37.06 7.18 8.30
CA ASP A 735 -36.70 7.77 7.00
C ASP A 735 -37.53 7.19 5.86
N GLU A 736 -37.94 8.03 4.90
CA GLU A 736 -38.49 7.56 3.63
C GLU A 736 -37.36 7.25 2.64
N VAL A 737 -37.27 5.99 2.21
CA VAL A 737 -36.24 5.52 1.28
C VAL A 737 -36.87 4.99 -0.01
N THR A 738 -36.25 5.34 -1.15
CA THR A 738 -36.59 4.85 -2.48
C THR A 738 -35.49 3.92 -3.01
N SER A 739 -35.82 3.03 -3.94
CA SER A 739 -34.84 2.09 -4.50
C SER A 739 -33.90 2.77 -5.51
N PRO A 740 -32.57 2.53 -5.46
CA PRO A 740 -31.87 1.77 -4.43
C PRO A 740 -31.62 2.61 -3.16
N ALA A 741 -31.90 2.06 -1.98
CA ALA A 741 -31.65 2.75 -0.71
C ALA A 741 -30.15 2.78 -0.40
N MET A 742 -29.59 3.94 -0.10
CA MET A 742 -28.24 4.01 0.46
C MET A 742 -28.24 3.46 1.88
N VAL A 743 -27.36 2.50 2.15
CA VAL A 743 -27.12 1.97 3.50
C VAL A 743 -25.65 2.09 3.84
N SER A 744 -25.36 2.78 4.94
CA SER A 744 -24.01 2.97 5.45
C SER A 744 -23.94 2.75 6.96
N GLY A 745 -22.74 2.46 7.44
CA GLY A 745 -22.49 2.30 8.86
C GLY A 745 -21.15 1.64 9.14
N TYR A 746 -21.01 1.06 10.32
CA TYR A 746 -19.77 0.44 10.76
C TYR A 746 -19.97 -0.85 11.55
N THR A 747 -18.88 -1.60 11.64
CA THR A 747 -18.74 -2.80 12.45
C THR A 747 -17.68 -2.57 13.53
N SER A 748 -17.90 -3.11 14.73
CA SER A 748 -16.86 -3.11 15.78
C SER A 748 -15.66 -3.99 15.42
N ARG A 749 -15.83 -4.93 14.48
CA ARG A 749 -14.79 -5.72 13.83
C ARG A 749 -15.19 -6.06 12.40
N THR A 750 -14.24 -5.97 11.48
CA THR A 750 -14.37 -6.45 10.11
C THR A 750 -14.54 -7.98 10.13
N PRO A 751 -15.63 -8.54 9.57
CA PRO A 751 -15.90 -9.98 9.56
C PRO A 751 -14.90 -10.76 8.70
N PHE A 752 -14.91 -12.09 8.82
CA PHE A 752 -14.10 -12.97 7.98
C PHE A 752 -14.45 -12.77 6.49
N GLU A 753 -13.44 -12.73 5.63
CA GLU A 753 -13.56 -12.36 4.20
C GLU A 753 -14.22 -10.98 3.94
N ASN A 754 -14.30 -10.12 4.96
CA ASN A 754 -14.85 -8.77 4.88
C ASN A 754 -16.33 -8.70 4.44
N ASN A 755 -17.11 -9.77 4.64
CA ASN A 755 -18.50 -9.86 4.14
C ASN A 755 -19.55 -9.83 5.26
N LEU A 756 -20.61 -9.05 5.03
CA LEU A 756 -21.91 -9.07 5.73
C LEU A 756 -23.02 -9.44 4.73
N VAL A 757 -24.24 -9.63 5.23
CA VAL A 757 -25.46 -9.79 4.43
C VAL A 757 -26.45 -8.69 4.79
N TYR A 758 -27.14 -8.12 3.82
CA TYR A 758 -28.29 -7.22 4.07
C TYR A 758 -29.62 -7.92 3.74
N ARG A 759 -30.71 -7.46 4.36
CA ARG A 759 -32.10 -7.82 4.06
C ARG A 759 -32.99 -6.58 4.12
N ILE A 760 -33.91 -6.44 3.17
CA ILE A 760 -34.99 -5.45 3.22
C ILE A 760 -36.32 -6.19 3.34
N TYR A 761 -37.07 -5.87 4.40
CA TYR A 761 -38.40 -6.40 4.66
C TYR A 761 -39.49 -5.38 4.34
N ASN A 762 -40.60 -5.83 3.75
CA ASN A 762 -41.81 -5.01 3.55
C ASN A 762 -42.74 -5.02 4.77
N SER A 763 -43.90 -4.36 4.67
CA SER A 763 -44.85 -4.19 5.79
C SER A 763 -45.49 -5.49 6.25
N ALA A 764 -45.52 -6.50 5.39
CA ALA A 764 -45.98 -7.86 5.69
C ALA A 764 -44.86 -8.76 6.29
N GLY A 765 -43.63 -8.25 6.42
CA GLY A 765 -42.49 -8.99 6.96
C GLY A 765 -41.80 -9.94 5.98
N PHE A 766 -42.07 -9.82 4.68
CA PHE A 766 -41.37 -10.60 3.65
C PHE A 766 -40.08 -9.90 3.22
N ILE A 767 -39.01 -10.68 3.01
CA ILE A 767 -37.77 -10.19 2.40
C ILE A 767 -38.06 -9.87 0.93
N ILE A 768 -37.91 -8.60 0.54
CA ILE A 768 -38.06 -8.11 -0.83
C ILE A 768 -36.70 -7.81 -1.49
N SER A 769 -35.61 -7.86 -0.73
CA SER A 769 -34.24 -7.81 -1.24
C SER A 769 -33.25 -8.38 -0.21
N GLU A 770 -32.23 -9.10 -0.68
CA GLU A 770 -31.15 -9.67 0.13
C GLU A 770 -29.87 -9.71 -0.72
N GLY A 771 -28.70 -9.51 -0.12
CA GLY A 771 -27.43 -9.64 -0.82
C GLY A 771 -26.19 -9.44 0.06
N PRO A 772 -24.99 -9.67 -0.49
CA PRO A 772 -23.74 -9.42 0.22
C PRO A 772 -23.49 -7.92 0.38
N LEU A 773 -22.78 -7.56 1.44
CA LEU A 773 -22.42 -6.19 1.78
C LEU A 773 -20.99 -6.18 2.34
N THR A 774 -20.06 -5.56 1.61
CA THR A 774 -18.63 -5.63 1.94
C THR A 774 -18.22 -4.55 2.95
N VAL A 775 -17.39 -4.94 3.91
CA VAL A 775 -16.82 -4.08 4.95
C VAL A 775 -15.39 -3.69 4.56
N LYS A 776 -15.09 -2.39 4.59
CA LYS A 776 -13.76 -1.84 4.44
C LYS A 776 -13.07 -1.79 5.80
N GLY A 777 -12.08 -2.65 5.99
CA GLY A 777 -11.25 -2.69 7.18
C GLY A 777 -10.24 -3.85 7.14
N SER A 778 -9.29 -3.83 8.07
CA SER A 778 -8.42 -4.99 8.32
C SER A 778 -9.16 -6.01 9.18
N LEU A 779 -8.92 -7.30 8.95
CA LEU A 779 -9.58 -8.40 9.66
C LEU A 779 -9.51 -8.19 11.19
N GLY A 780 -10.68 -8.13 11.84
CA GLY A 780 -10.80 -7.91 13.27
C GLY A 780 -10.58 -6.47 13.78
N SER A 781 -10.09 -5.54 12.96
CA SER A 781 -10.17 -4.09 13.25
C SER A 781 -11.58 -3.56 12.96
N PRO A 782 -12.02 -2.43 13.56
CA PRO A 782 -13.25 -1.76 13.14
C PRO A 782 -13.26 -1.51 11.63
N GLY A 783 -14.41 -1.67 10.99
CA GLY A 783 -14.54 -1.54 9.54
C GLY A 783 -15.87 -0.92 9.13
N THR A 784 -15.85 -0.06 8.12
CA THR A 784 -17.03 0.67 7.63
C THR A 784 -17.68 -0.06 6.46
N PHE A 785 -18.97 0.14 6.23
CA PHE A 785 -19.67 -0.35 5.06
C PHE A 785 -20.54 0.75 4.45
N ALA A 786 -20.65 0.72 3.12
CA ALA A 786 -21.56 1.57 2.37
C ALA A 786 -21.97 0.83 1.09
N ALA A 787 -23.27 0.70 0.86
CA ALA A 787 -23.82 0.00 -0.30
C ALA A 787 -25.19 0.59 -0.70
N THR A 788 -25.51 0.53 -1.99
CA THR A 788 -26.83 0.86 -2.51
C THR A 788 -27.67 -0.42 -2.64
N LEU A 789 -28.77 -0.48 -1.91
CA LEU A 789 -29.60 -1.67 -1.78
C LEU A 789 -30.83 -1.56 -2.70
N PRO A 790 -30.91 -2.32 -3.81
CA PRO A 790 -32.09 -2.33 -4.66
C PRO A 790 -33.26 -3.00 -3.95
N PHE A 791 -34.49 -2.49 -4.13
CA PHE A 791 -35.74 -3.15 -3.74
C PHE A 791 -36.90 -2.68 -4.64
N THR A 792 -38.12 -3.18 -4.43
CA THR A 792 -39.29 -2.71 -5.16
C THR A 792 -40.53 -2.79 -4.26
N VAL A 793 -41.28 -1.69 -4.19
CA VAL A 793 -42.60 -1.58 -3.55
C VAL A 793 -43.55 -0.83 -4.48
N THR A 794 -44.83 -1.18 -4.47
CA THR A 794 -45.85 -0.61 -5.39
C THR A 794 -46.59 0.58 -4.83
N GLN A 795 -46.48 0.83 -3.53
CA GLN A 795 -47.07 1.93 -2.78
C GLN A 795 -46.18 2.24 -1.56
N ARG A 796 -46.32 3.42 -0.95
CA ARG A 796 -45.60 3.73 0.29
C ARG A 796 -46.04 2.77 1.39
N GLU A 797 -45.09 2.04 1.98
CA GLU A 797 -45.35 1.09 3.05
C GLU A 797 -44.23 1.10 4.10
N ALA A 798 -44.54 0.70 5.33
CA ALA A 798 -43.51 0.51 6.36
C ALA A 798 -42.58 -0.65 5.96
N GLY A 799 -41.29 -0.54 6.25
CA GLY A 799 -40.33 -1.61 6.02
C GLY A 799 -39.22 -1.60 7.06
N ARG A 800 -38.30 -2.56 6.91
CA ARG A 800 -37.13 -2.70 7.79
C ARG A 800 -35.92 -3.09 6.95
N ILE A 801 -34.83 -2.33 7.08
CA ILE A 801 -33.51 -2.75 6.60
C ILE A 801 -32.80 -3.43 7.75
N GLU A 802 -32.20 -4.58 7.50
CA GLU A 802 -31.45 -5.39 8.45
C GLU A 802 -30.10 -5.73 7.83
N VAL A 803 -29.02 -5.61 8.60
CA VAL A 803 -27.67 -6.03 8.24
C VAL A 803 -27.23 -7.09 9.23
N LEU A 804 -26.62 -8.16 8.73
CA LEU A 804 -26.32 -9.39 9.46
C LEU A 804 -24.86 -9.80 9.22
N ASP A 805 -24.20 -10.28 10.27
CA ASP A 805 -22.99 -11.09 10.14
C ASP A 805 -23.36 -12.57 10.36
N VAL A 806 -23.03 -13.41 9.39
CA VAL A 806 -23.46 -14.82 9.34
C VAL A 806 -22.33 -15.73 8.89
N ASP A 807 -22.19 -16.87 9.57
CA ASP A 807 -21.25 -17.92 9.19
C ASP A 807 -21.63 -18.54 7.83
N ALA A 808 -20.76 -18.40 6.84
CA ALA A 808 -21.03 -18.85 5.47
C ALA A 808 -21.18 -20.37 5.29
N ALA A 809 -20.73 -21.18 6.27
CA ALA A 809 -20.79 -22.64 6.21
C ALA A 809 -22.00 -23.24 6.96
N THR A 810 -22.53 -22.54 7.96
CA THR A 810 -23.56 -23.04 8.89
C THR A 810 -24.81 -22.16 8.95
N GLY A 811 -24.75 -20.92 8.47
CA GLY A 811 -25.84 -19.94 8.59
C GLY A 811 -26.05 -19.39 10.00
N GLN A 812 -25.12 -19.62 10.93
CA GLN A 812 -25.20 -19.11 12.29
C GLN A 812 -25.02 -17.59 12.32
N LEU A 813 -25.90 -16.88 13.03
CA LEU A 813 -25.85 -15.43 13.19
C LEU A 813 -24.84 -15.03 14.28
N PHE A 814 -23.89 -14.15 13.94
CA PHE A 814 -22.92 -13.57 14.89
C PHE A 814 -23.33 -12.18 15.38
N ALA A 815 -23.91 -11.36 14.49
CA ALA A 815 -24.40 -10.02 14.81
C ALA A 815 -25.54 -9.60 13.89
N THR A 816 -26.37 -8.67 14.33
CA THR A 816 -27.34 -8.00 13.45
C THR A 816 -27.65 -6.58 13.94
N ALA A 817 -27.93 -5.69 12.99
CA ALA A 817 -28.52 -4.39 13.22
C ALA A 817 -29.74 -4.23 12.30
N ALA A 818 -30.76 -3.52 12.74
CA ALA A 818 -31.92 -3.23 11.92
C ALA A 818 -32.48 -1.83 12.17
N VAL A 819 -32.93 -1.18 11.09
CA VAL A 819 -33.58 0.13 11.10
C VAL A 819 -34.94 0.03 10.41
N SER A 820 -35.96 0.61 11.04
CA SER A 820 -37.30 0.74 10.46
C SER A 820 -37.35 1.98 9.57
N VAL A 821 -37.96 1.86 8.40
CA VAL A 821 -38.01 2.90 7.35
C VAL A 821 -39.39 2.92 6.69
N THR A 822 -39.72 3.99 5.99
CA THR A 822 -40.82 4.00 5.02
C THR A 822 -40.27 3.67 3.64
N LEU A 823 -40.63 2.52 3.09
CA LEU A 823 -40.29 2.15 1.72
C LEU A 823 -41.23 2.89 0.77
N ALA A 824 -40.68 3.72 -0.11
CA ALA A 824 -41.46 4.46 -1.11
C ALA A 824 -41.23 3.92 -2.53
N PRO A 825 -42.29 3.85 -3.36
CA PRO A 825 -42.11 3.71 -4.81
C PRO A 825 -41.40 4.97 -5.33
N VAL A 826 -40.58 4.81 -6.37
CA VAL A 826 -39.86 5.94 -6.98
C VAL A 826 -40.89 6.91 -7.57
N ASN A 827 -41.05 8.07 -6.94
CA ASN A 827 -42.12 9.00 -7.24
C ASN A 827 -41.73 9.91 -8.42
N LEU A 828 -42.06 9.49 -9.64
CA LEU A 828 -41.65 10.12 -10.90
C LEU A 828 -42.67 11.14 -11.42
N GLU A 829 -42.89 12.24 -10.70
CA GLU A 829 -43.50 13.44 -11.30
C GLU A 829 -42.39 14.38 -11.82
N GLY A 830 -42.19 14.41 -13.14
CA GLY A 830 -41.47 15.52 -13.80
C GLY A 830 -40.30 15.19 -14.74
N GLN A 831 -39.89 13.92 -14.90
CA GLN A 831 -38.90 13.53 -15.92
C GLN A 831 -39.30 12.26 -16.68
N PRO A 832 -38.97 12.15 -17.99
CA PRO A 832 -39.42 11.05 -18.84
C PRO A 832 -38.32 9.96 -18.98
N PRO A 833 -38.62 8.77 -19.55
CA PRO A 833 -39.94 8.18 -19.79
C PRO A 833 -40.03 6.67 -19.44
N VAL A 834 -41.24 6.12 -19.25
CA VAL A 834 -41.45 4.69 -18.96
C VAL A 834 -41.56 3.86 -20.26
N PHE A 835 -40.80 2.76 -20.34
CA PHE A 835 -40.91 1.78 -21.42
C PHE A 835 -42.28 1.08 -21.40
N THR A 836 -43.04 1.17 -22.49
CA THR A 836 -44.36 0.53 -22.65
C THR A 836 -44.37 -0.26 -23.96
N ILE A 837 -44.59 -1.57 -23.89
CA ILE A 837 -44.55 -2.48 -25.06
C ILE A 837 -45.98 -2.86 -25.48
N THR A 838 -46.31 -2.63 -26.76
CA THR A 838 -47.56 -3.05 -27.40
C THR A 838 -47.28 -4.20 -28.36
N ILE A 839 -48.10 -5.25 -28.32
CA ILE A 839 -48.02 -6.40 -29.24
C ILE A 839 -49.22 -6.33 -30.19
N ASP A 840 -48.95 -6.12 -31.48
CA ASP A 840 -49.94 -5.98 -32.55
C ASP A 840 -50.21 -7.33 -33.25
N ALA A 841 -49.20 -8.22 -33.30
CA ALA A 841 -49.33 -9.58 -33.80
C ALA A 841 -48.39 -10.55 -33.05
N PRO A 842 -48.78 -11.81 -32.81
CA PRO A 842 -50.08 -12.41 -33.14
C PRO A 842 -51.21 -11.90 -32.23
N ALA A 843 -52.44 -11.95 -32.72
CA ALA A 843 -53.61 -11.55 -31.94
C ALA A 843 -53.88 -12.53 -30.78
N PRO A 844 -54.50 -12.07 -29.67
CA PRO A 844 -54.84 -12.95 -28.54
C PRO A 844 -55.64 -14.19 -28.93
N ASN A 845 -55.15 -15.36 -28.50
CA ASN A 845 -55.62 -16.72 -28.80
C ASN A 845 -55.48 -17.18 -30.26
N ALA A 846 -54.68 -16.50 -31.09
CA ALA A 846 -54.35 -16.99 -32.43
C ALA A 846 -53.57 -18.33 -32.37
N ALA A 847 -53.84 -19.22 -33.32
CA ALA A 847 -53.04 -20.43 -33.55
C ALA A 847 -51.74 -20.07 -34.27
N ILE A 848 -50.61 -20.49 -33.72
CA ILE A 848 -49.27 -20.23 -34.26
C ILE A 848 -48.41 -21.51 -34.26
N ALA A 849 -47.85 -21.82 -35.42
CA ALA A 849 -46.78 -22.80 -35.59
C ALA A 849 -45.43 -22.10 -35.64
N SER A 850 -44.35 -22.81 -35.30
CA SER A 850 -42.99 -22.28 -35.32
C SER A 850 -42.32 -22.52 -36.69
N PRO A 851 -41.66 -21.53 -37.30
CA PRO A 851 -41.53 -20.14 -36.85
C PRO A 851 -42.82 -19.30 -37.06
N ALA A 852 -43.09 -18.38 -36.15
CA ALA A 852 -44.21 -17.43 -36.23
C ALA A 852 -43.71 -15.98 -36.39
N GLN A 853 -44.58 -15.07 -36.83
CA GLN A 853 -44.25 -13.63 -36.88
C GLN A 853 -44.80 -12.89 -35.66
N MET A 854 -44.00 -11.95 -35.16
CA MET A 854 -44.25 -11.10 -34.01
C MET A 854 -44.12 -9.64 -34.44
N LYS A 855 -45.16 -8.83 -34.22
CA LYS A 855 -45.12 -7.38 -34.52
C LYS A 855 -45.61 -6.56 -33.35
N GLY A 856 -45.04 -5.38 -33.17
CA GLY A 856 -45.42 -4.48 -32.11
C GLY A 856 -44.61 -3.19 -32.10
N SER A 857 -44.79 -2.42 -31.03
CA SER A 857 -44.09 -1.16 -30.81
C SER A 857 -43.74 -0.96 -29.34
N ILE A 858 -42.77 -0.09 -29.09
CA ILE A 858 -42.36 0.33 -27.76
C ILE A 858 -42.34 1.86 -27.67
N SER A 859 -42.80 2.42 -26.56
CA SER A 859 -42.83 3.87 -26.31
C SER A 859 -41.46 4.53 -26.42
N LEU A 860 -40.38 3.77 -26.18
CA LEU A 860 -38.98 4.17 -26.29
C LEU A 860 -38.11 2.99 -26.71
N THR A 861 -37.16 3.23 -27.58
CA THR A 861 -36.14 2.26 -27.94
C THR A 861 -35.12 2.16 -26.79
N PRO A 862 -34.86 0.97 -26.22
CA PRO A 862 -33.94 0.78 -25.09
C PRO A 862 -32.47 0.80 -25.55
N PHE A 863 -31.53 0.81 -24.59
CA PHE A 863 -30.10 0.69 -24.88
C PHE A 863 -29.82 -0.61 -25.69
N GLU A 864 -28.94 -0.52 -26.68
CA GLU A 864 -28.69 -1.55 -27.72
C GLU A 864 -29.90 -1.94 -28.60
N ASN A 865 -31.03 -1.23 -28.52
CA ASN A 865 -32.25 -1.47 -29.29
C ASN A 865 -32.86 -2.88 -29.10
N ASN A 866 -32.52 -3.59 -28.04
CA ASN A 866 -32.89 -5.01 -27.85
C ASN A 866 -34.01 -5.22 -26.82
N LEU A 867 -34.99 -6.03 -27.20
CA LEU A 867 -35.98 -6.69 -26.34
C LEU A 867 -35.72 -8.20 -26.33
N VAL A 868 -36.35 -8.93 -25.41
CA VAL A 868 -36.32 -10.39 -25.38
C VAL A 868 -37.74 -10.92 -25.43
N TYR A 869 -38.01 -11.93 -26.27
CA TYR A 869 -39.26 -12.69 -26.23
C TYR A 869 -39.06 -14.02 -25.50
N ARG A 870 -40.12 -14.52 -24.86
CA ARG A 870 -40.22 -15.86 -24.28
C ARG A 870 -41.56 -16.47 -24.63
N VAL A 871 -41.57 -17.75 -24.97
CA VAL A 871 -42.78 -18.53 -25.26
C VAL A 871 -42.90 -19.64 -24.22
N PHE A 872 -44.06 -19.73 -23.58
CA PHE A 872 -44.38 -20.75 -22.58
C PHE A 872 -45.56 -21.61 -23.06
N ASP A 873 -45.53 -22.91 -22.80
CA ASP A 873 -46.65 -23.81 -23.08
C ASP A 873 -47.68 -23.86 -21.93
N ALA A 874 -48.73 -24.68 -22.09
CA ALA A 874 -49.82 -24.81 -21.13
C ALA A 874 -49.39 -25.32 -19.74
N SER A 875 -48.21 -25.93 -19.61
CA SER A 875 -47.64 -26.36 -18.35
C SER A 875 -46.83 -25.26 -17.64
N GLY A 876 -46.59 -24.13 -18.31
CA GLY A 876 -45.70 -23.07 -17.86
C GLY A 876 -44.22 -23.31 -18.20
N ALA A 877 -43.89 -24.37 -18.94
CA ALA A 877 -42.53 -24.62 -19.40
C ALA A 877 -42.16 -23.65 -20.53
N GLN A 878 -40.96 -23.07 -20.48
CA GLN A 878 -40.46 -22.19 -21.54
C GLN A 878 -40.03 -23.02 -22.75
N VAL A 879 -40.73 -22.87 -23.86
CA VAL A 879 -40.55 -23.61 -25.12
C VAL A 879 -39.91 -22.77 -26.24
N GLY A 880 -39.66 -21.49 -26.01
CA GLY A 880 -38.90 -20.60 -26.90
C GLY A 880 -38.38 -19.36 -26.18
N ILE A 881 -37.25 -18.82 -26.65
CA ILE A 881 -36.65 -17.56 -26.18
C ILE A 881 -35.74 -16.99 -27.27
N GLY A 882 -35.68 -15.67 -27.39
CA GLY A 882 -34.68 -15.01 -28.24
C GLY A 882 -34.78 -13.48 -28.19
N PRO A 883 -33.82 -12.77 -28.81
CA PRO A 883 -33.86 -11.33 -28.93
C PRO A 883 -34.90 -10.87 -29.97
N ILE A 884 -35.40 -9.64 -29.78
CA ILE A 884 -36.16 -8.85 -30.76
C ILE A 884 -35.44 -7.51 -30.88
N THR A 885 -34.98 -7.15 -32.07
CA THR A 885 -34.41 -5.82 -32.32
C THR A 885 -35.51 -4.83 -32.69
N VAL A 886 -35.47 -3.66 -32.08
CA VAL A 886 -36.39 -2.54 -32.32
C VAL A 886 -35.79 -1.60 -33.37
N ALA A 887 -36.55 -1.31 -34.42
CA ALA A 887 -36.25 -0.27 -35.38
C ALA A 887 -36.67 1.09 -34.80
N GLY A 888 -35.67 1.87 -34.34
CA GLY A 888 -35.82 3.20 -33.77
C GLY A 888 -34.48 3.77 -33.31
N GLU A 889 -34.42 5.08 -33.08
CA GLU A 889 -33.28 5.71 -32.41
C GLU A 889 -33.43 5.60 -30.88
N LEU A 890 -32.30 5.45 -30.17
CA LEU A 890 -32.25 5.30 -28.72
C LEU A 890 -33.05 6.42 -28.01
N GLY A 891 -34.00 6.05 -27.15
CA GLY A 891 -34.85 6.99 -26.43
C GLY A 891 -36.01 7.60 -27.23
N GLN A 892 -36.20 7.22 -28.50
CA GLN A 892 -37.39 7.56 -29.31
C GLN A 892 -38.34 6.35 -29.45
N PRO A 893 -39.65 6.55 -29.68
CA PRO A 893 -40.57 5.44 -29.96
C PRO A 893 -40.09 4.58 -31.13
N GLY A 894 -40.18 3.26 -30.99
CA GLY A 894 -39.65 2.30 -31.97
C GLY A 894 -40.63 1.16 -32.26
N ALA A 895 -40.49 0.53 -33.43
CA ALA A 895 -41.31 -0.60 -33.85
C ALA A 895 -40.47 -1.87 -34.01
N PHE A 896 -41.08 -3.04 -33.82
CA PHE A 896 -40.42 -4.33 -34.05
C PHE A 896 -41.27 -5.26 -34.90
N ASP A 897 -40.59 -6.03 -35.76
CA ASP A 897 -41.15 -7.03 -36.66
C ASP A 897 -40.14 -8.19 -36.70
N ALA A 898 -40.44 -9.28 -35.99
CA ALA A 898 -39.48 -10.33 -35.68
C ALA A 898 -40.07 -11.72 -35.90
N THR A 899 -39.27 -12.61 -36.49
CA THR A 899 -39.63 -14.02 -36.63
C THR A 899 -39.17 -14.79 -35.39
N ILE A 900 -40.13 -15.33 -34.66
CA ILE A 900 -39.92 -16.03 -33.39
C ILE A 900 -39.96 -17.56 -33.59
N THR A 901 -39.16 -18.28 -32.81
CA THR A 901 -39.05 -19.73 -32.84
C THR A 901 -39.31 -20.34 -31.46
N PHE A 902 -40.07 -21.42 -31.45
CA PHE A 902 -40.43 -22.18 -30.26
C PHE A 902 -40.69 -23.65 -30.64
N THR A 903 -40.55 -24.57 -29.70
CA THR A 903 -40.75 -26.01 -29.96
C THR A 903 -41.65 -26.60 -28.87
N PRO A 904 -42.99 -26.51 -29.03
CA PRO A 904 -43.92 -26.98 -28.02
C PRO A 904 -44.01 -28.51 -28.12
N THR A 905 -44.00 -29.19 -26.97
CA THR A 905 -44.00 -30.66 -26.91
C THR A 905 -45.35 -31.28 -27.29
N GLN A 906 -46.43 -30.51 -27.15
CA GLN A 906 -47.80 -30.84 -27.57
C GLN A 906 -48.51 -29.56 -28.02
N SER A 907 -49.45 -29.68 -28.96
CA SER A 907 -50.29 -28.54 -29.36
C SER A 907 -51.24 -28.16 -28.21
N GLY A 908 -51.34 -26.87 -27.88
CA GLY A 908 -52.13 -26.41 -26.72
C GLY A 908 -52.06 -24.91 -26.52
N ARG A 909 -52.67 -24.41 -25.43
CA ARG A 909 -52.50 -23.00 -25.04
C ARG A 909 -51.05 -22.71 -24.70
N GLY A 910 -50.61 -21.50 -25.01
CA GLY A 910 -49.33 -20.97 -24.57
C GLY A 910 -49.44 -19.49 -24.27
N ARG A 911 -48.42 -18.95 -23.59
CA ARG A 911 -48.28 -17.52 -23.31
C ARG A 911 -46.97 -17.04 -23.93
N LEU A 912 -47.03 -15.92 -24.63
CA LEU A 912 -45.87 -15.24 -25.15
C LEU A 912 -45.66 -13.94 -24.39
N LEU A 913 -44.43 -13.73 -23.92
CA LEU A 913 -43.97 -12.55 -23.19
C LEU A 913 -42.91 -11.81 -24.03
N ILE A 914 -42.92 -10.49 -24.03
CA ILE A 914 -41.83 -9.63 -24.48
C ILE A 914 -41.38 -8.77 -23.29
N GLU A 915 -40.07 -8.65 -23.07
CA GLU A 915 -39.48 -7.93 -21.96
C GLU A 915 -38.33 -7.00 -22.41
N VAL A 916 -38.20 -5.84 -21.76
CA VAL A 916 -36.98 -5.01 -21.82
C VAL A 916 -36.01 -5.61 -20.79
N PRO A 917 -34.91 -6.26 -21.21
CA PRO A 917 -34.01 -6.93 -20.27
C PRO A 917 -33.30 -5.92 -19.36
N ASN A 918 -33.15 -6.28 -18.09
CA ASN A 918 -32.28 -5.55 -17.18
C ASN A 918 -30.88 -6.17 -17.23
N ALA A 919 -29.93 -5.46 -17.84
CA ALA A 919 -28.56 -5.94 -18.07
C ALA A 919 -27.79 -6.27 -16.76
N ALA A 920 -28.24 -5.76 -15.61
CA ALA A 920 -27.69 -6.08 -14.30
C ALA A 920 -28.31 -7.35 -13.65
N GLY A 921 -29.16 -8.09 -14.35
CA GLY A 921 -29.77 -9.34 -13.87
C GLY A 921 -30.98 -9.18 -12.94
N GLY A 922 -31.49 -7.96 -12.75
CA GLY A 922 -32.73 -7.69 -12.03
C GLY A 922 -34.00 -8.04 -12.84
N PRO A 923 -35.20 -7.79 -12.30
CA PRO A 923 -36.44 -7.91 -13.08
C PRO A 923 -36.42 -6.95 -14.29
N PRO A 924 -37.04 -7.33 -15.42
CA PRO A 924 -37.05 -6.54 -16.65
C PRO A 924 -37.70 -5.17 -16.47
N PHE A 925 -37.16 -4.14 -17.15
CA PHE A 925 -37.60 -2.75 -17.00
C PHE A 925 -39.04 -2.52 -17.49
N ALA A 926 -39.54 -3.35 -18.40
CA ALA A 926 -40.94 -3.43 -18.79
C ALA A 926 -41.26 -4.81 -19.38
N THR A 927 -42.52 -5.23 -19.32
CA THR A 927 -43.01 -6.49 -19.91
C THR A 927 -44.38 -6.32 -20.54
N SER A 928 -44.67 -7.09 -21.58
CA SER A 928 -46.01 -7.21 -22.20
C SER A 928 -46.22 -8.62 -22.70
N ALA A 929 -47.46 -9.12 -22.70
CA ALA A 929 -47.76 -10.52 -22.98
C ALA A 929 -49.04 -10.72 -23.79
N VAL A 930 -49.06 -11.79 -24.58
CA VAL A 930 -50.22 -12.25 -25.34
C VAL A 930 -50.38 -13.76 -25.19
N ASP A 931 -51.59 -14.22 -24.86
CA ASP A 931 -51.93 -15.64 -24.85
C ASP A 931 -52.22 -16.12 -26.27
N VAL A 932 -51.81 -17.34 -26.62
CA VAL A 932 -51.84 -17.92 -27.98
C VAL A 932 -52.15 -19.43 -27.92
N LEU A 933 -52.37 -20.05 -29.08
CA LEU A 933 -52.44 -21.51 -29.24
C LEU A 933 -51.21 -21.97 -30.02
N LEU A 934 -50.34 -22.76 -29.39
CA LEU A 934 -49.11 -23.26 -29.99
C LEU A 934 -49.38 -24.60 -30.71
N GLU A 935 -48.82 -24.78 -31.91
CA GLU A 935 -48.90 -26.04 -32.67
C GLU A 935 -47.57 -26.82 -32.60
N ALA A 936 -47.63 -28.11 -32.28
CA ALA A 936 -46.46 -28.99 -32.20
C ALA A 936 -46.07 -29.58 -33.57
N PRO A 937 -44.77 -29.76 -33.86
CA PRO A 937 -44.32 -30.32 -35.14
C PRO A 937 -44.73 -31.78 -35.32
N ALA A 938 -45.15 -32.15 -36.53
CA ALA A 938 -45.41 -33.55 -36.88
C ALA A 938 -44.08 -34.36 -36.99
N PRO A 939 -44.02 -35.61 -36.50
CA PRO A 939 -42.79 -36.39 -36.49
C PRO A 939 -42.37 -36.85 -37.91
N ALA A 940 -41.12 -36.56 -38.28
CA ALA A 940 -40.55 -36.88 -39.60
C ALA A 940 -39.89 -38.27 -39.66
N ARG A 941 -39.91 -38.89 -40.86
CA ARG A 941 -39.29 -40.20 -41.17
C ARG A 941 -37.86 -40.03 -41.71
N GLU A 942 -37.00 -41.00 -41.42
CA GLU A 942 -35.63 -41.11 -41.95
C GLU A 942 -35.57 -41.37 -43.48
N VAL A 943 -34.70 -40.64 -44.20
CA VAL A 943 -34.11 -41.04 -45.51
C VAL A 943 -32.68 -40.46 -45.64
N MET A 944 -31.83 -41.15 -46.43
CA MET A 944 -30.39 -40.96 -46.61
C MET A 944 -29.97 -39.83 -47.58
N THR A 945 -28.73 -39.35 -47.38
CA THR A 945 -27.70 -38.90 -48.36
C THR A 945 -28.06 -38.48 -49.80
N THR A 946 -27.54 -37.34 -50.30
CA THR A 946 -26.40 -37.29 -51.27
C THR A 946 -25.88 -35.87 -51.56
N THR A 947 -24.63 -35.81 -52.03
CA THR A 947 -23.78 -34.66 -52.44
C THR A 947 -24.20 -33.98 -53.75
N GLU A 948 -23.95 -32.67 -53.94
CA GLU A 948 -23.21 -32.08 -55.08
C GLU A 948 -22.99 -30.53 -54.97
N THR A 949 -22.38 -29.89 -55.98
CA THR A 949 -21.34 -28.85 -55.79
C THR A 949 -21.39 -27.66 -56.77
N MET A 950 -20.85 -26.49 -56.36
CA MET A 950 -20.35 -25.35 -57.20
C MET A 950 -21.42 -24.50 -57.96
N THR A 951 -21.27 -23.19 -58.27
CA THR A 951 -20.30 -22.10 -57.94
C THR A 951 -20.88 -20.72 -58.30
N ALA A 952 -20.54 -19.66 -57.53
CA ALA A 952 -20.26 -18.24 -57.89
C ALA A 952 -21.21 -17.43 -58.85
N THR A 953 -21.37 -16.10 -58.84
CA THR A 953 -20.70 -14.95 -58.17
C THR A 953 -21.65 -13.74 -58.18
N GLU A 954 -21.69 -12.90 -57.14
CA GLU A 954 -21.66 -11.41 -57.20
C GLU A 954 -21.78 -10.77 -55.80
N ALA A 955 -21.50 -9.48 -55.66
CA ALA A 955 -21.21 -8.80 -54.39
C ALA A 955 -22.24 -7.72 -54.00
N ILE A 956 -22.27 -7.34 -52.70
CA ILE A 956 -22.23 -5.95 -52.15
C ILE A 956 -22.75 -5.92 -50.68
N THR A 957 -22.12 -5.08 -49.84
CA THR A 957 -22.44 -4.66 -48.45
C THR A 957 -22.57 -5.70 -47.32
N PRO A 958 -21.79 -5.57 -46.22
CA PRO A 958 -22.07 -6.26 -44.96
C PRO A 958 -23.08 -5.49 -44.09
N SER A 959 -24.13 -6.19 -43.66
CA SER A 959 -25.05 -5.75 -42.59
C SER A 959 -24.55 -6.28 -41.24
N ALA A 960 -24.78 -5.53 -40.16
CA ALA A 960 -24.36 -5.92 -38.81
C ALA A 960 -25.21 -7.10 -38.29
N ALA A 961 -24.56 -8.21 -37.96
CA ALA A 961 -25.22 -9.45 -37.55
C ALA A 961 -25.33 -9.58 -36.02
N ALA A 962 -26.39 -10.25 -35.55
CA ALA A 962 -26.60 -10.58 -34.15
C ALA A 962 -25.68 -11.71 -33.67
N THR A 963 -25.27 -11.65 -32.40
CA THR A 963 -24.30 -12.55 -31.77
C THR A 963 -24.90 -13.92 -31.42
N PRO A 964 -24.30 -15.07 -31.84
CA PRO A 964 -24.86 -16.40 -31.59
C PRO A 964 -24.49 -17.00 -30.23
N THR A 965 -25.46 -17.56 -29.51
CA THR A 965 -25.23 -18.36 -28.30
C THR A 965 -24.72 -19.76 -28.67
N VAL A 966 -23.44 -20.06 -28.42
CA VAL A 966 -22.86 -21.38 -28.75
C VAL A 966 -23.20 -22.41 -27.68
N VAL A 967 -24.08 -23.35 -27.99
CA VAL A 967 -24.37 -24.52 -27.14
C VAL A 967 -23.36 -25.63 -27.44
N ILE A 968 -22.51 -25.96 -26.46
CA ILE A 968 -21.56 -27.08 -26.57
C ILE A 968 -22.24 -28.37 -26.14
N ASP A 969 -22.37 -29.34 -27.05
CA ASP A 969 -22.77 -30.71 -26.73
C ASP A 969 -21.54 -31.53 -26.28
N PRO A 970 -21.42 -31.93 -24.99
CA PRO A 970 -20.29 -32.70 -24.52
C PRO A 970 -20.17 -34.08 -25.17
N ALA A 971 -21.22 -34.63 -25.78
CA ALA A 971 -21.18 -35.93 -26.45
C ALA A 971 -20.24 -35.94 -27.67
N GLN A 972 -20.09 -34.80 -28.35
CA GLN A 972 -19.31 -34.67 -29.58
C GLN A 972 -17.79 -34.68 -29.38
N PHE A 973 -17.32 -34.54 -28.14
CA PHE A 973 -15.90 -34.45 -27.80
C PHE A 973 -15.43 -35.71 -27.07
N SER A 974 -14.23 -36.20 -27.38
CA SER A 974 -13.64 -37.36 -26.70
C SER A 974 -12.15 -37.18 -26.42
N LEU A 975 -11.66 -37.71 -25.30
CA LEU A 975 -10.26 -37.69 -24.89
C LEU A 975 -9.92 -39.05 -24.25
N ASN A 976 -8.76 -39.62 -24.58
CA ASN A 976 -8.22 -40.80 -23.90
C ASN A 976 -7.12 -40.35 -22.92
N PRO A 977 -7.18 -40.70 -21.61
CA PRO A 977 -6.14 -40.30 -20.67
C PRO A 977 -4.76 -40.91 -20.93
N ALA A 978 -4.59 -41.85 -21.87
CA ALA A 978 -3.29 -42.46 -22.20
C ALA A 978 -2.50 -42.96 -20.96
N GLY A 979 -3.22 -43.53 -19.99
CA GLY A 979 -2.66 -44.02 -18.72
C GLY A 979 -2.30 -42.94 -17.69
N LEU A 980 -2.57 -41.65 -17.96
CA LEU A 980 -2.37 -40.53 -17.04
C LEU A 980 -3.37 -40.54 -15.86
N ALA A 981 -4.58 -41.05 -16.11
CA ALA A 981 -5.64 -41.26 -15.12
C ALA A 981 -6.47 -42.51 -15.47
N ARG A 982 -7.30 -42.98 -14.52
CA ARG A 982 -8.15 -44.17 -14.70
C ARG A 982 -9.42 -43.86 -15.52
N ARG A 983 -9.96 -42.66 -15.37
CA ARG A 983 -11.09 -42.06 -16.09
C ARG A 983 -10.82 -40.57 -16.27
N VAL A 984 -11.53 -39.99 -17.23
CA VAL A 984 -11.65 -38.55 -17.44
C VAL A 984 -13.13 -38.22 -17.40
N THR A 985 -13.50 -37.16 -16.69
CA THR A 985 -14.87 -36.66 -16.62
C THR A 985 -14.99 -35.44 -17.54
N LYS A 986 -16.05 -35.40 -18.37
CA LYS A 986 -16.41 -34.24 -19.20
C LYS A 986 -17.41 -33.39 -18.44
N GLU A 987 -17.09 -32.12 -18.25
CA GLU A 987 -17.87 -31.16 -17.46
C GLU A 987 -18.17 -29.95 -18.35
N ALA A 988 -19.44 -29.73 -18.67
CA ALA A 988 -19.88 -28.45 -19.24
C ALA A 988 -19.85 -27.40 -18.11
N ARG A 989 -19.36 -26.21 -18.43
CA ARG A 989 -19.10 -25.13 -17.49
C ARG A 989 -19.88 -23.91 -17.95
N SER A 990 -20.60 -23.27 -17.03
CA SER A 990 -21.31 -22.02 -17.30
C SER A 990 -20.33 -20.90 -17.64
N SER A 991 -20.81 -19.89 -18.36
CA SER A 991 -20.04 -18.66 -18.56
C SER A 991 -19.87 -17.90 -17.25
N VAL A 992 -18.65 -17.49 -16.95
CA VAL A 992 -18.33 -16.48 -15.94
C VAL A 992 -18.27 -15.13 -16.66
N PRO A 993 -19.02 -14.09 -16.23
CA PRO A 993 -18.96 -12.77 -16.85
C PRO A 993 -17.54 -12.18 -16.84
N PHE A 994 -17.17 -11.45 -17.90
CA PHE A 994 -15.94 -10.67 -17.92
C PHE A 994 -16.06 -9.49 -16.96
N ASN A 995 -15.16 -9.45 -15.98
CA ASN A 995 -15.00 -8.32 -15.07
C ASN A 995 -13.61 -7.70 -15.30
N PRO A 996 -13.51 -6.48 -15.87
CA PRO A 996 -12.24 -5.81 -16.10
C PRO A 996 -11.53 -5.42 -14.78
N ASP A 997 -12.26 -5.31 -13.67
CA ASP A 997 -11.72 -4.99 -12.35
C ASP A 997 -11.25 -6.22 -11.56
N ALA A 998 -11.46 -7.43 -12.07
CA ALA A 998 -10.99 -8.65 -11.44
C ALA A 998 -9.52 -8.96 -11.79
N PRO A 999 -8.69 -9.44 -10.84
CA PRO A 999 -7.33 -9.87 -11.15
C PRO A 999 -7.31 -11.25 -11.84
N PRO A 1000 -6.41 -11.49 -12.82
CA PRO A 1000 -6.24 -12.80 -13.43
C PRO A 1000 -5.95 -13.87 -12.37
N PRO A 1001 -6.65 -15.01 -12.37
CA PRO A 1001 -7.37 -15.60 -13.51
C PRO A 1001 -8.91 -15.39 -13.51
N LEU A 1002 -9.45 -14.46 -12.72
CA LEU A 1002 -10.90 -14.33 -12.49
C LEU A 1002 -11.68 -13.55 -13.59
N ASN A 1003 -11.01 -13.13 -14.66
CA ASN A 1003 -11.48 -12.16 -15.65
C ASN A 1003 -12.46 -12.73 -16.70
N GLY A 1004 -13.43 -13.54 -16.31
CA GLY A 1004 -14.47 -14.04 -17.22
C GLY A 1004 -14.04 -15.10 -18.24
N TRP A 1005 -14.96 -16.03 -18.46
CA TRP A 1005 -14.75 -17.27 -19.21
C TRP A 1005 -16.06 -17.63 -19.94
N PRO A 1006 -16.07 -18.02 -21.22
CA PRO A 1006 -17.30 -18.41 -21.89
C PRO A 1006 -17.83 -19.71 -21.29
N ALA A 1007 -19.08 -20.06 -21.63
CA ALA A 1007 -19.52 -21.42 -21.42
C ALA A 1007 -18.59 -22.37 -22.21
N HIS A 1008 -17.98 -23.34 -21.54
CA HIS A 1008 -16.88 -24.13 -22.09
C HIS A 1008 -16.92 -25.59 -21.63
N LEU A 1009 -16.16 -26.45 -22.30
CA LEU A 1009 -16.00 -27.86 -21.90
C LEU A 1009 -14.67 -28.05 -21.16
N ARG A 1010 -14.73 -28.64 -19.96
CA ARG A 1010 -13.56 -29.04 -19.17
C ARG A 1010 -13.46 -30.57 -19.09
N PHE A 1011 -12.26 -31.09 -19.30
CA PHE A 1011 -11.90 -32.49 -19.05
C PHE A 1011 -11.12 -32.58 -17.74
N ARG A 1012 -11.68 -33.26 -16.74
CA ARG A 1012 -11.08 -33.46 -15.41
C ARG A 1012 -10.58 -34.89 -15.22
N PHE A 1013 -9.41 -35.05 -14.61
CA PHE A 1013 -8.77 -36.32 -14.32
C PHE A 1013 -9.04 -36.74 -12.85
N ASP A 1014 -9.26 -38.03 -12.56
CA ASP A 1014 -9.87 -38.50 -11.29
C ASP A 1014 -9.14 -38.18 -9.96
N SER A 1015 -7.93 -37.62 -9.97
CA SER A 1015 -7.12 -37.45 -8.75
C SER A 1015 -7.35 -36.16 -7.97
N ASP A 1016 -8.17 -35.24 -8.49
CA ASP A 1016 -8.14 -33.84 -8.07
C ASP A 1016 -9.33 -33.52 -7.15
N ARG A 1017 -9.03 -32.97 -5.95
CA ARG A 1017 -10.02 -32.41 -5.01
C ARG A 1017 -10.31 -30.95 -5.36
N LEU A 1018 -11.55 -30.53 -5.12
CA LEU A 1018 -12.11 -29.26 -5.56
C LEU A 1018 -11.41 -28.02 -4.97
N ALA A 1019 -11.31 -27.01 -5.82
CA ALA A 1019 -11.49 -25.60 -5.50
C ALA A 1019 -12.47 -25.02 -6.54
N ASP A 1020 -12.91 -23.78 -6.35
CA ASP A 1020 -14.02 -23.13 -7.05
C ASP A 1020 -13.81 -22.91 -8.55
N ASP A 1021 -14.71 -22.17 -9.19
CA ASP A 1021 -14.78 -22.03 -10.65
C ASP A 1021 -13.62 -21.26 -11.30
N ALA A 1022 -12.61 -20.87 -10.53
CA ALA A 1022 -11.38 -20.21 -10.96
C ALA A 1022 -10.36 -21.19 -11.58
N PHE A 1023 -9.64 -20.72 -12.60
CA PHE A 1023 -8.59 -21.50 -13.25
C PHE A 1023 -7.28 -21.49 -12.47
N ALA A 1024 -6.82 -22.67 -12.07
CA ALA A 1024 -5.47 -22.84 -11.52
C ALA A 1024 -4.56 -23.52 -12.56
N PRO A 1025 -3.47 -22.89 -13.04
CA PRO A 1025 -2.48 -23.53 -13.92
C PRO A 1025 -1.70 -24.66 -13.23
N ARG A 1026 -1.87 -24.83 -11.91
CA ARG A 1026 -1.33 -25.95 -11.12
C ARG A 1026 -2.27 -27.17 -11.07
N GLN A 1027 -3.48 -27.10 -11.62
CA GLN A 1027 -4.41 -28.23 -11.74
C GLN A 1027 -4.27 -28.95 -13.09
N ARG A 1028 -4.74 -30.20 -13.18
CA ARG A 1028 -4.69 -31.00 -14.40
C ARG A 1028 -5.97 -30.81 -15.20
N GLN A 1029 -5.95 -29.94 -16.20
CA GLN A 1029 -7.16 -29.61 -16.95
C GLN A 1029 -6.89 -29.37 -18.44
N LEU A 1030 -7.79 -29.92 -19.26
CA LEU A 1030 -7.90 -29.62 -20.68
C LEU A 1030 -9.24 -28.91 -20.90
N LEU A 1031 -9.18 -27.75 -21.52
CA LEU A 1031 -10.30 -26.85 -21.77
C LEU A 1031 -10.52 -26.71 -23.28
N VAL A 1032 -11.78 -26.76 -23.70
CA VAL A 1032 -12.22 -26.44 -25.05
C VAL A 1032 -13.22 -25.29 -24.94
N LEU A 1033 -12.81 -24.09 -25.34
CA LEU A 1033 -13.60 -22.86 -25.25
C LEU A 1033 -14.07 -22.47 -26.66
N PRO A 1034 -15.37 -22.16 -26.89
CA PRO A 1034 -15.81 -21.66 -28.19
C PRO A 1034 -15.26 -20.26 -28.41
N LEU A 1035 -14.54 -20.07 -29.51
CA LEU A 1035 -13.71 -18.90 -29.73
C LEU A 1035 -14.55 -17.63 -29.88
N GLU A 1036 -15.66 -17.68 -30.61
CA GLU A 1036 -16.57 -16.54 -30.74
C GLU A 1036 -17.28 -16.24 -29.42
N ALA A 1037 -17.71 -17.27 -28.68
CA ALA A 1037 -18.31 -17.08 -27.36
C ALA A 1037 -17.31 -16.49 -26.35
N TYR A 1038 -16.00 -16.74 -26.52
CA TYR A 1038 -14.96 -16.11 -25.73
C TYR A 1038 -14.71 -14.66 -26.17
N ARG A 1039 -14.59 -14.44 -27.49
CA ARG A 1039 -14.39 -13.14 -28.12
C ARG A 1039 -15.42 -12.10 -27.66
N VAL A 1040 -16.69 -12.49 -27.62
CA VAL A 1040 -17.81 -11.59 -27.25
C VAL A 1040 -17.89 -11.28 -25.75
N GLN A 1041 -16.99 -11.83 -24.93
CA GLN A 1041 -16.83 -11.39 -23.55
C GLN A 1041 -15.99 -10.12 -23.41
N PHE A 1042 -15.24 -9.75 -24.44
CA PHE A 1042 -14.36 -8.59 -24.45
C PHE A 1042 -14.99 -7.43 -25.23
N GLY A 1043 -14.79 -6.21 -24.75
CA GLY A 1043 -15.19 -4.97 -25.43
C GLY A 1043 -14.04 -3.95 -25.41
N GLY A 1044 -14.13 -2.93 -26.27
CA GLY A 1044 -13.11 -1.89 -26.39
C GLY A 1044 -11.72 -2.46 -26.74
N ASP A 1045 -10.67 -1.91 -26.14
CA ASP A 1045 -9.28 -2.30 -26.41
C ASP A 1045 -8.98 -3.77 -26.05
N ALA A 1046 -9.66 -4.32 -25.03
CA ALA A 1046 -9.51 -5.72 -24.64
C ALA A 1046 -9.97 -6.70 -25.74
N LEU A 1047 -10.93 -6.31 -26.58
CA LEU A 1047 -11.34 -7.10 -27.75
C LEU A 1047 -10.25 -7.10 -28.83
N ALA A 1048 -9.60 -5.95 -29.04
CA ALA A 1048 -8.49 -5.83 -30.00
C ALA A 1048 -7.26 -6.64 -29.54
N GLU A 1049 -6.95 -6.65 -28.24
CA GLU A 1049 -5.89 -7.47 -27.67
C GLU A 1049 -6.20 -8.97 -27.78
N PHE A 1050 -7.44 -9.39 -27.52
CA PHE A 1050 -7.89 -10.76 -27.72
C PHE A 1050 -7.74 -11.20 -29.19
N ASP A 1051 -8.26 -10.40 -30.13
CA ASP A 1051 -8.18 -10.71 -31.56
C ASP A 1051 -6.71 -10.79 -32.04
N ALA A 1052 -5.84 -9.88 -31.60
CA ALA A 1052 -4.40 -9.92 -31.88
C ALA A 1052 -3.73 -11.18 -31.29
N THR A 1053 -4.09 -11.55 -30.06
CA THR A 1053 -3.58 -12.75 -29.36
C THR A 1053 -3.96 -14.04 -30.10
N ILE A 1054 -5.20 -14.14 -30.57
CA ILE A 1054 -5.69 -15.28 -31.36
C ILE A 1054 -5.05 -15.32 -32.75
N ALA A 1055 -4.94 -14.19 -33.44
CA ALA A 1055 -4.26 -14.09 -34.74
C ALA A 1055 -2.79 -14.53 -34.65
N ARG A 1056 -2.11 -14.15 -33.56
CA ARG A 1056 -0.72 -14.52 -33.28
C ARG A 1056 -0.55 -16.01 -32.96
N LEU A 1057 -1.46 -16.61 -32.19
CA LEU A 1057 -1.47 -18.07 -32.00
C LEU A 1057 -1.70 -18.80 -33.34
N LYS A 1058 -2.65 -18.35 -34.15
CA LYS A 1058 -2.92 -18.91 -35.48
C LYS A 1058 -1.65 -18.87 -36.36
N ALA A 1059 -0.97 -17.73 -36.43
CA ALA A 1059 0.28 -17.59 -37.18
C ALA A 1059 1.37 -18.58 -36.70
N ILE A 1060 1.50 -18.79 -35.38
CA ILE A 1060 2.43 -19.78 -34.81
C ILE A 1060 2.09 -21.21 -35.26
N LEU A 1061 0.80 -21.59 -35.27
CA LEU A 1061 0.34 -22.93 -35.66
C LEU A 1061 0.48 -23.20 -37.17
N GLU A 1062 0.32 -22.16 -37.99
CA GLU A 1062 0.47 -22.21 -39.45
C GLU A 1062 1.94 -22.24 -39.88
N THR A 1063 2.78 -21.37 -39.31
CA THR A 1063 4.20 -21.23 -39.71
C THR A 1063 5.14 -22.21 -39.01
N ARG A 1064 4.72 -22.80 -37.88
CA ARG A 1064 5.46 -23.79 -37.07
C ARG A 1064 6.95 -23.48 -36.87
N PRO A 1065 7.33 -22.26 -36.41
CA PRO A 1065 8.73 -21.89 -36.24
C PRO A 1065 9.46 -22.78 -35.24
N GLU A 1066 10.72 -23.10 -35.52
CA GLU A 1066 11.56 -23.95 -34.65
C GLU A 1066 11.90 -23.26 -33.31
N ALA A 1067 11.86 -21.92 -33.26
CA ALA A 1067 12.07 -21.12 -32.06
C ALA A 1067 11.07 -19.95 -32.01
N ILE A 1068 10.56 -19.63 -30.82
CA ILE A 1068 9.70 -18.49 -30.56
C ILE A 1068 10.31 -17.68 -29.42
N THR A 1069 10.85 -16.50 -29.74
CA THR A 1069 11.56 -15.64 -28.77
C THR A 1069 10.63 -14.78 -27.92
N GLU A 1070 9.46 -14.47 -28.46
CA GLU A 1070 8.41 -13.67 -27.81
C GLU A 1070 7.47 -14.52 -26.95
N THR A 1071 6.53 -13.90 -26.22
CA THR A 1071 5.50 -14.61 -25.42
C THR A 1071 4.65 -15.53 -26.29
N ILE A 1072 4.45 -16.80 -25.90
CA ILE A 1072 3.46 -17.66 -26.58
C ILE A 1072 2.10 -17.42 -25.90
N PRO A 1073 1.04 -17.07 -26.64
CA PRO A 1073 -0.31 -16.94 -26.10
C PRO A 1073 -0.72 -18.15 -25.26
N VAL A 1074 -1.09 -17.92 -24.01
CA VAL A 1074 -1.76 -18.89 -23.14
C VAL A 1074 -3.08 -18.27 -22.74
N LEU A 1075 -4.18 -18.91 -23.12
CA LEU A 1075 -5.50 -18.47 -22.71
C LEU A 1075 -6.23 -19.57 -21.93
N PRO A 1076 -7.06 -19.18 -20.96
CA PRO A 1076 -7.16 -17.80 -20.44
C PRO A 1076 -5.93 -17.36 -19.66
N SER A 1077 -5.83 -16.04 -19.43
CA SER A 1077 -4.61 -15.40 -18.94
C SER A 1077 -4.17 -15.94 -17.57
N VAL A 1078 -2.85 -16.05 -17.41
CA VAL A 1078 -2.20 -16.47 -16.17
C VAL A 1078 -1.49 -15.26 -15.58
N GLY A 1079 -1.77 -14.94 -14.32
CA GLY A 1079 -1.09 -13.86 -13.62
C GLY A 1079 0.43 -14.11 -13.51
N GLY A 1080 1.21 -13.09 -13.87
CA GLY A 1080 2.68 -13.08 -13.80
C GLY A 1080 3.34 -13.08 -15.18
N ASP A 1081 4.66 -12.86 -15.22
CA ASP A 1081 5.42 -12.83 -16.47
C ASP A 1081 5.74 -14.25 -16.94
N GLN A 1082 5.53 -14.53 -18.24
CA GLN A 1082 5.92 -15.81 -18.86
C GLN A 1082 7.46 -15.85 -19.03
N VAL A 1083 8.18 -16.36 -18.04
CA VAL A 1083 9.66 -16.27 -17.97
C VAL A 1083 10.44 -17.37 -18.72
N LEU A 1084 9.78 -18.43 -19.20
CA LEU A 1084 10.43 -19.57 -19.88
C LEU A 1084 9.62 -20.14 -21.04
N ARG A 1085 10.30 -20.55 -22.13
CA ARG A 1085 9.68 -21.19 -23.30
C ARG A 1085 10.55 -22.34 -23.82
N SER A 1086 10.47 -23.50 -23.19
CA SER A 1086 11.30 -24.67 -23.53
C SER A 1086 10.48 -25.81 -24.12
N GLN A 1087 11.14 -26.76 -24.80
CA GLN A 1087 10.54 -27.93 -25.44
C GLN A 1087 9.36 -27.54 -26.35
N ILE A 1088 9.57 -26.55 -27.22
CA ILE A 1088 8.57 -26.17 -28.23
C ILE A 1088 8.36 -27.35 -29.19
N GLY A 1089 7.10 -27.59 -29.56
CA GLY A 1089 6.72 -28.58 -30.56
C GLY A 1089 5.28 -28.36 -31.01
N TYR A 1090 4.89 -29.01 -32.10
CA TYR A 1090 3.56 -28.86 -32.69
C TYR A 1090 2.86 -30.21 -32.71
N LEU A 1091 1.61 -30.23 -32.22
CA LEU A 1091 0.81 -31.45 -32.08
C LEU A 1091 -0.48 -31.31 -32.89
N ASP A 1092 -0.66 -32.21 -33.84
CA ASP A 1092 -1.91 -32.38 -34.60
C ASP A 1092 -2.84 -33.37 -33.90
N PHE A 1093 -4.13 -33.07 -33.85
CA PHE A 1093 -5.20 -33.92 -33.31
C PHE A 1093 -6.43 -33.93 -34.25
N ASP A 1094 -7.42 -34.78 -33.98
CA ASP A 1094 -8.58 -34.92 -34.88
C ASP A 1094 -9.48 -33.68 -34.77
N GLY A 1095 -9.35 -32.78 -35.75
CA GLY A 1095 -10.05 -31.50 -35.81
C GLY A 1095 -9.25 -30.27 -35.36
N GLY A 1096 -7.92 -30.32 -35.24
CA GLY A 1096 -7.11 -29.12 -34.93
C GLY A 1096 -5.63 -29.36 -34.64
N ALA A 1097 -4.93 -28.30 -34.20
CA ALA A 1097 -3.52 -28.35 -33.83
C ALA A 1097 -3.20 -27.42 -32.63
N CYS A 1098 -2.16 -27.75 -31.86
CA CYS A 1098 -1.66 -26.90 -30.78
C CYS A 1098 -0.13 -26.80 -30.73
N VAL A 1099 0.38 -25.67 -30.21
CA VAL A 1099 1.79 -25.47 -29.88
C VAL A 1099 2.02 -25.90 -28.43
N ARG A 1100 2.91 -26.87 -28.26
CA ARG A 1100 3.28 -27.50 -26.99
C ARG A 1100 4.59 -26.93 -26.50
N PHE A 1101 4.66 -26.57 -25.21
CA PHE A 1101 5.88 -26.10 -24.57
C PHE A 1101 5.84 -26.30 -23.05
N ILE A 1102 7.00 -26.20 -22.41
CA ILE A 1102 7.17 -26.14 -20.95
C ILE A 1102 7.50 -24.69 -20.56
N THR A 1103 6.73 -24.15 -19.62
CA THR A 1103 6.81 -22.75 -19.18
C THR A 1103 6.63 -22.60 -17.67
N ALA A 1104 6.83 -21.39 -17.18
CA ALA A 1104 6.63 -20.95 -15.80
C ALA A 1104 6.22 -19.47 -15.79
N TYR A 1105 5.40 -19.08 -14.82
CA TYR A 1105 5.02 -17.68 -14.56
C TYR A 1105 5.59 -17.21 -13.22
N ARG A 1106 6.09 -15.97 -13.15
CA ARG A 1106 6.67 -15.38 -11.92
C ARG A 1106 6.29 -13.92 -11.75
N PHE A 1107 6.34 -13.44 -10.51
CA PHE A 1107 6.28 -12.02 -10.13
C PHE A 1107 7.58 -11.55 -9.46
N ASP A 1108 8.57 -12.44 -9.36
CA ASP A 1108 9.75 -12.31 -8.53
C ASP A 1108 11.00 -12.91 -9.20
N VAL A 1109 12.17 -12.46 -8.74
CA VAL A 1109 13.47 -12.97 -9.18
C VAL A 1109 13.86 -14.15 -8.28
N GLY A 1110 13.56 -15.37 -8.73
CA GLY A 1110 13.79 -16.57 -7.94
C GLY A 1110 14.13 -17.79 -8.78
N ALA A 1111 14.77 -18.78 -8.16
CA ALA A 1111 15.07 -20.03 -8.85
C ALA A 1111 13.79 -20.71 -9.36
N ILE A 1112 13.85 -21.21 -10.59
CA ILE A 1112 12.80 -22.02 -11.22
C ILE A 1112 12.91 -23.45 -10.72
N THR A 1113 11.79 -24.01 -10.27
CA THR A 1113 11.71 -25.34 -9.67
C THR A 1113 10.64 -26.19 -10.36
N ASP A 1114 10.65 -27.51 -10.14
CA ASP A 1114 9.61 -28.40 -10.64
C ASP A 1114 8.18 -28.03 -10.16
N ALA A 1115 8.05 -27.26 -9.08
CA ALA A 1115 6.76 -26.77 -8.57
C ALA A 1115 6.24 -25.52 -9.32
N ASP A 1116 7.09 -24.89 -10.13
CA ASP A 1116 6.81 -23.70 -10.92
C ASP A 1116 6.62 -24.01 -12.40
N THR A 1117 7.06 -25.18 -12.86
CA THR A 1117 6.99 -25.59 -14.27
C THR A 1117 5.80 -26.48 -14.59
N PHE A 1118 5.17 -26.20 -15.73
CA PHE A 1118 4.09 -27.02 -16.26
C PHE A 1118 4.20 -27.14 -17.78
N TYR A 1119 3.68 -28.26 -18.27
CA TYR A 1119 3.39 -28.51 -19.66
C TYR A 1119 2.15 -27.72 -20.05
N THR A 1120 2.21 -27.09 -21.21
CA THR A 1120 1.06 -26.45 -21.83
C THR A 1120 0.98 -26.80 -23.32
N CYS A 1121 -0.23 -27.03 -23.82
CA CYS A 1121 -0.51 -27.00 -25.26
C CYS A 1121 -1.66 -26.03 -25.53
N GLN A 1122 -1.39 -25.00 -26.34
CA GLN A 1122 -2.33 -23.93 -26.68
C GLN A 1122 -2.63 -24.03 -28.18
N GLY A 1123 -3.91 -24.11 -28.54
CA GLY A 1123 -4.30 -24.53 -29.89
C GLY A 1123 -5.63 -24.01 -30.38
N LEU A 1124 -5.89 -24.30 -31.65
CA LEU A 1124 -7.11 -23.94 -32.35
C LEU A 1124 -7.66 -25.17 -33.08
N SER A 1125 -9.00 -25.25 -33.20
CA SER A 1125 -9.64 -26.19 -34.12
C SER A 1125 -9.36 -25.81 -35.57
N SER A 1126 -9.40 -26.79 -36.47
CA SER A 1126 -9.14 -26.59 -37.91
C SER A 1126 -10.21 -25.75 -38.61
N ASP A 1127 -11.40 -25.62 -38.01
CA ASP A 1127 -12.48 -24.73 -38.46
C ASP A 1127 -12.46 -23.36 -37.76
N GLY A 1128 -11.48 -23.10 -36.87
CA GLY A 1128 -11.32 -21.86 -36.14
C GLY A 1128 -12.36 -21.60 -35.04
N LYS A 1129 -13.30 -22.51 -34.78
CA LYS A 1129 -14.39 -22.29 -33.81
C LYS A 1129 -14.03 -22.51 -32.35
N TYR A 1130 -12.95 -23.22 -32.05
CA TYR A 1130 -12.60 -23.57 -30.67
C TYR A 1130 -11.13 -23.26 -30.33
N TYR A 1131 -10.93 -22.70 -29.15
CA TYR A 1131 -9.65 -22.62 -28.46
C TYR A 1131 -9.41 -23.87 -27.62
N LEU A 1132 -8.20 -24.42 -27.68
CA LEU A 1132 -7.74 -25.52 -26.85
C LEU A 1132 -6.68 -25.03 -25.86
N SER A 1133 -6.91 -25.25 -24.56
CA SER A 1133 -5.92 -25.02 -23.51
C SER A 1133 -5.74 -26.29 -22.69
N PHE A 1134 -4.61 -26.99 -22.84
CA PHE A 1134 -4.26 -28.12 -21.96
C PHE A 1134 -3.08 -27.73 -21.08
N VAL A 1135 -3.26 -27.77 -19.76
CA VAL A 1135 -2.22 -27.47 -18.78
C VAL A 1135 -2.05 -28.66 -17.83
N HIS A 1136 -0.79 -29.04 -17.58
CA HIS A 1136 -0.44 -30.13 -16.70
C HIS A 1136 0.89 -29.88 -15.98
N PRO A 1137 0.96 -29.91 -14.62
CA PRO A 1137 2.23 -29.81 -13.89
C PRO A 1137 3.25 -30.87 -14.34
N VAL A 1138 4.51 -30.49 -14.50
CA VAL A 1138 5.59 -31.44 -14.83
C VAL A 1138 6.80 -31.22 -13.92
N SER A 1139 7.41 -32.34 -13.53
CA SER A 1139 8.75 -32.33 -12.94
C SER A 1139 9.77 -32.77 -13.98
N SER A 1140 11.01 -32.31 -13.83
CA SER A 1140 12.11 -32.53 -14.75
C SER A 1140 13.32 -33.13 -14.03
N THR A 1141 14.25 -33.72 -14.78
CA THR A 1141 15.56 -34.13 -14.23
C THR A 1141 16.60 -33.01 -14.26
N ALA A 1142 16.26 -31.81 -14.76
CA ALA A 1142 17.18 -30.68 -14.91
C ALA A 1142 16.99 -29.58 -13.86
N LEU A 1143 15.85 -29.56 -13.16
CA LEU A 1143 15.51 -28.54 -12.17
C LEU A 1143 15.57 -29.07 -10.74
N PRO A 1144 15.75 -28.19 -9.74
CA PRO A 1144 15.52 -28.55 -8.35
C PRO A 1144 14.03 -28.80 -8.09
N ALA A 1145 13.71 -29.87 -7.36
CA ALA A 1145 12.34 -30.24 -7.01
C ALA A 1145 11.60 -29.21 -6.11
N SER A 1146 12.32 -28.24 -5.54
CA SER A 1146 11.76 -27.13 -4.74
C SER A 1146 12.84 -26.09 -4.44
N ALA A 1147 12.44 -24.84 -4.14
CA ALA A 1147 13.36 -23.74 -3.84
C ALA A 1147 14.28 -24.04 -2.64
N ARG A 1148 13.83 -24.86 -1.67
CA ARG A 1148 14.64 -25.30 -0.52
C ARG A 1148 15.87 -26.13 -0.88
N ARG A 1149 16.01 -26.60 -2.13
CA ARG A 1149 17.21 -27.31 -2.62
C ARG A 1149 18.24 -26.39 -3.27
N VAL A 1150 17.92 -25.12 -3.47
CA VAL A 1150 18.83 -24.12 -4.05
C VAL A 1150 19.69 -23.54 -2.93
N THR A 1151 21.01 -23.58 -3.12
CA THR A 1151 21.93 -23.07 -2.09
C THR A 1151 21.96 -21.54 -2.10
N ARG A 1152 22.27 -20.90 -0.96
CA ARG A 1152 22.37 -19.41 -0.88
C ARG A 1152 23.35 -18.82 -1.90
N ALA A 1153 24.49 -19.48 -2.10
CA ALA A 1153 25.49 -19.04 -3.08
C ALA A 1153 25.02 -19.22 -4.54
N GLU A 1154 24.05 -20.11 -4.78
CA GLU A 1154 23.44 -20.33 -6.08
C GLU A 1154 22.29 -19.36 -6.32
N GLN A 1155 21.44 -19.14 -5.31
CA GLN A 1155 20.39 -18.12 -5.32
C GLN A 1155 20.97 -16.72 -5.56
N ALA A 1156 22.06 -16.34 -4.88
CA ALA A 1156 22.75 -15.07 -5.15
C ALA A 1156 23.32 -14.95 -6.58
N ARG A 1157 23.71 -16.08 -7.22
CA ARG A 1157 24.13 -16.11 -8.63
C ARG A 1157 22.97 -16.10 -9.63
N ILE A 1158 21.76 -16.44 -9.17
CA ILE A 1158 20.52 -16.35 -9.93
C ILE A 1158 20.04 -14.90 -9.92
N GLU A 1159 20.07 -14.27 -8.74
CA GLU A 1159 19.72 -12.86 -8.54
C GLU A 1159 20.68 -11.92 -9.29
N SER A 1160 21.99 -12.20 -9.30
CA SER A 1160 22.99 -11.32 -9.95
C SER A 1160 22.90 -11.26 -11.49
N ASP A 1161 22.31 -12.26 -12.15
CA ASP A 1161 22.12 -12.30 -13.60
C ASP A 1161 20.96 -13.25 -13.95
N TYR A 1162 19.75 -12.78 -13.64
CA TYR A 1162 18.52 -13.53 -13.87
C TYR A 1162 18.23 -13.81 -15.36
N PRO A 1163 18.45 -12.87 -16.30
CA PRO A 1163 18.26 -13.15 -17.73
C PRO A 1163 19.19 -14.24 -18.26
N ALA A 1164 20.46 -14.29 -17.85
CA ALA A 1164 21.33 -15.39 -18.25
C ALA A 1164 21.01 -16.69 -17.50
N TYR A 1165 20.49 -16.63 -16.27
CA TYR A 1165 19.97 -17.81 -15.57
C TYR A 1165 18.79 -18.44 -16.31
N LEU A 1166 17.78 -17.66 -16.70
CA LEU A 1166 16.63 -18.15 -17.46
C LEU A 1166 17.07 -18.78 -18.78
N LYS A 1167 18.00 -18.16 -19.52
CA LYS A 1167 18.62 -18.76 -20.73
C LYS A 1167 19.32 -20.09 -20.44
N ARG A 1168 20.03 -20.23 -19.31
CA ARG A 1168 20.66 -21.50 -18.90
C ARG A 1168 19.61 -22.57 -18.55
N VAL A 1169 18.52 -22.20 -17.88
CA VAL A 1169 17.41 -23.10 -17.53
C VAL A 1169 16.69 -23.59 -18.80
N GLU A 1170 16.34 -22.67 -19.70
CA GLU A 1170 15.67 -23.01 -20.96
C GLU A 1170 16.54 -23.94 -21.81
N ALA A 1171 17.85 -23.65 -21.93
CA ALA A 1171 18.81 -24.51 -22.61
C ALA A 1171 18.99 -25.88 -21.94
N ALA A 1172 18.88 -25.98 -20.60
CA ALA A 1172 18.93 -27.24 -19.88
C ALA A 1172 17.68 -28.09 -20.12
N LEU A 1173 16.49 -27.46 -20.07
CA LEU A 1173 15.21 -28.10 -20.37
C LEU A 1173 15.14 -28.56 -21.84
N ASN A 1174 15.61 -27.75 -22.79
CA ASN A 1174 15.66 -28.08 -24.23
C ASN A 1174 16.58 -29.28 -24.55
N ARG A 1175 17.55 -29.61 -23.70
CA ARG A 1175 18.43 -30.79 -23.87
C ARG A 1175 17.80 -32.10 -23.38
N LEU A 1176 16.72 -32.05 -22.60
CA LEU A 1176 16.06 -33.25 -22.10
C LEU A 1176 15.32 -33.97 -23.23
N THR A 1177 15.37 -35.30 -23.22
CA THR A 1177 14.44 -36.12 -24.01
C THR A 1177 13.11 -36.25 -23.27
N SER A 1178 12.06 -36.77 -23.92
CA SER A 1178 10.75 -37.02 -23.29
C SER A 1178 10.81 -37.80 -21.97
N ARG A 1179 11.85 -38.61 -21.70
CA ARG A 1179 12.02 -39.38 -20.45
C ARG A 1179 12.60 -38.55 -19.29
N GLY A 1180 13.14 -37.36 -19.58
CA GLY A 1180 13.62 -36.41 -18.58
C GLY A 1180 12.51 -35.64 -17.86
N PHE A 1181 11.24 -35.87 -18.23
CA PHE A 1181 10.06 -35.26 -17.63
C PHE A 1181 9.16 -36.33 -17.00
N ARG A 1182 8.43 -35.95 -15.93
CA ARG A 1182 7.42 -36.78 -15.27
C ARG A 1182 6.13 -35.96 -15.02
N PRO A 1183 4.98 -36.34 -15.61
CA PRO A 1183 4.80 -37.38 -16.64
C PRO A 1183 5.66 -37.15 -17.89
N THR A 1184 5.93 -38.20 -18.66
CA THR A 1184 6.78 -38.06 -19.85
C THR A 1184 6.09 -37.22 -20.93
N LEU A 1185 6.85 -36.38 -21.65
CA LEU A 1185 6.26 -35.51 -22.69
C LEU A 1185 5.49 -36.31 -23.75
N ALA A 1186 6.01 -37.45 -24.20
CA ALA A 1186 5.33 -38.33 -25.14
C ALA A 1186 3.99 -38.87 -24.62
N GLN A 1187 3.83 -39.05 -23.30
CA GLN A 1187 2.56 -39.45 -22.70
C GLN A 1187 1.55 -38.29 -22.72
N LEU A 1188 1.99 -37.07 -22.36
CA LEU A 1188 1.15 -35.86 -22.41
C LEU A 1188 0.76 -35.50 -23.85
N ASP A 1189 1.73 -35.55 -24.79
CA ASP A 1189 1.51 -35.38 -26.22
C ASP A 1189 0.53 -36.44 -26.78
N THR A 1190 0.52 -37.66 -26.21
CA THR A 1190 -0.45 -38.71 -26.59
C THR A 1190 -1.85 -38.38 -26.11
N VAL A 1191 -2.02 -37.83 -24.90
CA VAL A 1191 -3.33 -37.35 -24.42
C VAL A 1191 -3.90 -36.33 -25.41
N VAL A 1192 -3.13 -35.29 -25.74
CA VAL A 1192 -3.52 -34.26 -26.72
C VAL A 1192 -3.92 -34.87 -28.07
N LYS A 1193 -3.09 -35.78 -28.62
CA LYS A 1193 -3.36 -36.43 -29.92
C LYS A 1193 -4.61 -37.31 -29.94
N THR A 1194 -5.12 -37.71 -28.79
CA THR A 1194 -6.39 -38.48 -28.70
C THR A 1194 -7.62 -37.59 -28.54
N LEU A 1195 -7.45 -36.27 -28.40
CA LEU A 1195 -8.56 -35.34 -28.47
C LEU A 1195 -9.22 -35.43 -29.84
N ARG A 1196 -10.55 -35.58 -29.82
CA ARG A 1196 -11.38 -35.43 -31.01
C ARG A 1196 -12.35 -34.29 -30.78
N LEU A 1197 -12.30 -33.32 -31.68
CA LEU A 1197 -13.32 -32.29 -31.81
C LEU A 1197 -14.37 -32.74 -32.85
N PRO A 1198 -15.61 -32.22 -32.81
CA PRO A 1198 -16.55 -32.40 -33.92
C PRO A 1198 -15.91 -31.93 -35.23
N ARG A 1199 -16.07 -32.72 -36.28
CA ARG A 1199 -15.69 -32.31 -37.65
C ARG A 1199 -16.75 -31.35 -38.19
N PRO A 1200 -16.36 -30.38 -39.04
CA PRO A 1200 -17.29 -29.43 -39.65
C PRO A 1200 -18.31 -30.10 -40.57
#